data_AF-A0A955JA31-F1
#
_entry.id   AF-A0A955JA31-F1
#
_cell.length_a   1.000
_cell.length_b   1.000
_cell.length_c   1.000
_cell.angle_alpha   90.00
_cell.angle_beta   90.00
_cell.angle_gamma   90.00
#
_symmetry.space_group_name_H-M   'P 1'
#
loop_
_entity.id
_entity.type
_entity.pdbx_description
1 polymer ?
#
loop_
_entity_poly.entity_id
_entity_poly.type
_entity_poly.pdbx_seq_one_letter_code
_entity_poly.pdbx_strand_id
1 'polypeptide(L)'
;MRHLTLLVATSCLLVTAALLGGCGGGGSAPVATDGSANPVVEQFDPLLVTSQGSRAYRLLGRDFARRGDTVTLTLHAREGTPFLGGTSAILDAIGKVDSDRQVRGTLPDPGIPRTWPGVVEADVEVQLAGGGHTMFSTPGARLEPGRLRITGTEPTLIDGTPPGPVVLLGEGFGPLGSSATITFHTVAGTPFLDETAASVDVVGTVLSPTQIAFTSPEVDVTGSWFCEVALLLQDGGQAESDRWYARFEGPPPPPPFTVGAVIPSSYDAKVPSIVLVQGSELTPIGGIATLTFRATAGTPFRGGTTDRLEVPGLITSSATVRALSPLPGVDGLVMADVFVRLPDGREEQSLNQVAFVPHVGSPRLVINEVDYDQPSTDTGEFVELYNAGDGSASLAEYTLQLINGTGGGGTVYQSIALPAVTLPPGGYFVVAGDASVVPEADLDVSPDTNLIQNGAPDAVGLVRSGIVVDALSYEGDAAFPWVETTGVGLVDDASVADQAIARFLDGADTNANAVDFDARTKTPGASNTGRTERLLAAGALGSATGEGHVLQLSPSEARGISLGAVVSGDGLGGLAFDLDGRLFATSRSSGGSSDLLALSPIDASVVFALGTVTAGGTPLDVADLAARPDDGVLFALVDDGPGAGRLVHVSTADGRATELGALPLAAGESVGGLAFTPAGVLYATTRGAVARLLVLRTSDAVVLNSVPLVLSESTGLAVRPTDGALFATVAASDVVWRVETTGAASVLGATGVGEPADLAFAP
;
A
#
# COMPACT_ATOMS: atom_id res chain seq x y z
N MET A 1 -8.12 -27.15 -39.63
CA MET A 1 -8.74 -28.48 -39.46
C MET A 1 -9.94 -28.33 -38.53
N ARG A 2 -11.06 -28.99 -38.86
CA ARG A 2 -12.24 -29.31 -38.02
C ARG A 2 -13.01 -28.18 -37.30
N HIS A 3 -14.34 -28.30 -37.41
CA HIS A 3 -15.38 -27.57 -36.69
C HIS A 3 -15.27 -27.65 -35.16
N LEU A 4 -15.83 -26.65 -34.47
CA LEU A 4 -16.88 -26.94 -33.48
C LEU A 4 -17.95 -25.83 -33.45
N THR A 5 -19.21 -26.25 -33.33
CA THR A 5 -20.39 -25.39 -33.16
C THR A 5 -20.59 -25.10 -31.68
N LEU A 6 -21.00 -23.87 -31.31
CA LEU A 6 -21.79 -23.69 -30.10
C LEU A 6 -22.98 -22.77 -30.36
N LEU A 7 -24.16 -23.23 -29.96
CA LEU A 7 -25.44 -22.57 -30.10
C LEU A 7 -25.93 -22.27 -28.68
N VAL A 8 -26.25 -21.01 -28.37
CA VAL A 8 -27.06 -20.65 -27.20
C VAL A 8 -28.18 -19.74 -27.68
N ALA A 9 -29.41 -20.12 -27.36
CA ALA A 9 -30.61 -19.39 -27.73
C ALA A 9 -31.28 -18.83 -26.47
N THR A 10 -31.99 -17.71 -26.60
CA THR A 10 -33.13 -17.44 -25.72
C THR A 10 -34.23 -16.71 -26.48
N SER A 11 -35.44 -17.23 -26.32
CA SER A 11 -36.72 -16.76 -26.86
C SER A 11 -37.17 -15.43 -26.19
N CYS A 12 -38.31 -14.79 -26.44
CA CYS A 12 -39.53 -15.11 -27.21
C CYS A 12 -40.39 -13.82 -27.32
N LEU A 13 -41.13 -13.59 -28.43
CA LEU A 13 -42.57 -13.33 -28.36
C LEU A 13 -43.23 -13.40 -29.74
N LEU A 14 -44.08 -14.40 -29.96
CA LEU A 14 -45.12 -14.37 -30.98
C LEU A 14 -46.39 -13.75 -30.37
N VAL A 15 -47.16 -13.03 -31.20
CA VAL A 15 -48.61 -12.92 -31.02
C VAL A 15 -49.27 -13.39 -32.30
N THR A 16 -50.03 -14.48 -32.20
CA THR A 16 -50.75 -15.14 -33.29
C THR A 16 -52.26 -15.10 -33.03
N ALA A 17 -53.04 -15.39 -34.09
CA ALA A 17 -54.46 -15.79 -34.14
C ALA A 17 -55.48 -14.69 -34.55
N ALA A 18 -56.62 -14.98 -35.20
CA ALA A 18 -57.09 -16.08 -36.10
C ALA A 18 -58.52 -15.67 -36.63
N LEU A 19 -59.39 -16.43 -37.32
CA LEU A 19 -59.48 -17.80 -37.88
C LEU A 19 -60.66 -17.83 -38.90
N LEU A 20 -60.88 -18.94 -39.62
CA LEU A 20 -62.07 -19.33 -40.42
C LEU A 20 -62.26 -18.61 -41.79
N GLY A 21 -62.84 -19.22 -42.84
CA GLY A 21 -63.22 -20.63 -43.03
C GLY A 21 -64.57 -20.84 -43.74
N GLY A 22 -64.56 -21.24 -45.02
CA GLY A 22 -65.61 -22.10 -45.64
C GLY A 22 -66.90 -21.47 -46.18
N CYS A 23 -67.02 -21.46 -47.52
CA CYS A 23 -68.20 -21.71 -48.38
C CYS A 23 -69.64 -21.27 -47.98
N GLY A 24 -70.28 -20.48 -48.86
CA GLY A 24 -71.74 -20.32 -48.95
C GLY A 24 -72.11 -19.18 -49.91
N GLY A 25 -72.95 -19.41 -50.93
CA GLY A 25 -73.14 -18.46 -52.04
C GLY A 25 -74.57 -17.91 -52.22
N GLY A 26 -74.69 -16.94 -53.14
CA GLY A 26 -75.97 -16.50 -53.71
C GLY A 26 -76.50 -15.14 -53.20
N GLY A 27 -76.29 -14.08 -53.98
CA GLY A 27 -76.88 -12.75 -53.73
C GLY A 27 -76.39 -11.71 -54.74
N SER A 28 -77.30 -11.12 -55.52
CA SER A 28 -76.96 -10.29 -56.68
C SER A 28 -76.45 -8.88 -56.35
N ALA A 29 -75.49 -8.44 -57.17
CA ALA A 29 -75.02 -7.09 -57.52
C ALA A 29 -75.82 -5.84 -57.00
N PRO A 30 -75.13 -4.69 -56.83
CA PRO A 30 -74.81 -3.93 -58.02
C PRO A 30 -73.31 -3.76 -58.30
N VAL A 31 -72.99 -3.68 -59.58
CA VAL A 31 -71.70 -3.21 -60.07
C VAL A 31 -71.52 -1.73 -59.69
N ALA A 32 -70.44 -1.42 -58.99
CA ALA A 32 -69.82 -0.11 -59.01
C ALA A 32 -68.44 -0.27 -59.64
N THR A 33 -68.37 -0.15 -60.96
CA THR A 33 -67.13 0.21 -61.63
C THR A 33 -66.76 1.62 -61.18
N ASP A 34 -65.74 1.72 -60.34
CA ASP A 34 -64.65 2.62 -60.72
C ASP A 34 -63.40 1.76 -60.88
N GLY A 35 -62.52 2.16 -61.80
CA GLY A 35 -61.41 1.32 -62.22
C GLY A 35 -60.36 1.12 -61.12
N SER A 36 -59.41 0.24 -61.41
CA SER A 36 -58.04 0.38 -60.89
C SER A 36 -57.43 1.64 -61.50
N ALA A 37 -57.91 2.81 -61.09
CA ALA A 37 -57.26 4.08 -61.37
C ALA A 37 -55.91 4.03 -60.67
N ASN A 38 -54.85 3.97 -61.48
CA ASN A 38 -53.50 4.07 -60.96
C ASN A 38 -53.36 5.45 -60.30
N PRO A 39 -52.88 5.53 -59.04
CA PRO A 39 -52.71 6.81 -58.38
C PRO A 39 -51.77 7.70 -59.21
N VAL A 40 -51.96 9.01 -59.14
CA VAL A 40 -51.01 9.95 -59.76
C VAL A 40 -50.30 10.68 -58.64
N VAL A 41 -49.03 10.35 -58.44
CA VAL A 41 -48.12 11.15 -57.61
C VAL A 41 -47.69 12.36 -58.43
N GLU A 42 -47.84 13.54 -57.86
CA GLU A 42 -47.41 14.82 -58.45
C GLU A 42 -46.16 15.37 -57.74
N GLN A 43 -45.96 15.02 -56.47
CA GLN A 43 -44.80 15.46 -55.68
C GLN A 43 -44.46 14.49 -54.53
N PHE A 44 -43.16 14.31 -54.29
CA PHE A 44 -42.58 13.74 -53.07
C PHE A 44 -42.01 14.87 -52.18
N ASP A 45 -42.33 14.89 -50.88
CA ASP A 45 -41.97 15.95 -49.93
C ASP A 45 -41.50 15.37 -48.57
N PRO A 46 -40.31 15.75 -48.05
CA PRO A 46 -39.34 16.66 -48.64
C PRO A 46 -38.62 16.04 -49.84
N LEU A 47 -38.36 16.86 -50.86
CA LEU A 47 -37.65 16.44 -52.08
C LEU A 47 -36.23 15.93 -51.82
N LEU A 48 -35.62 16.40 -50.72
CA LEU A 48 -34.30 15.99 -50.26
C LEU A 48 -34.41 15.41 -48.85
N VAL A 49 -33.93 14.18 -48.66
CA VAL A 49 -33.93 13.45 -47.38
C VAL A 49 -32.49 13.14 -46.98
N THR A 50 -32.08 13.51 -45.76
CA THR A 50 -30.79 13.05 -45.20
C THR A 50 -30.85 11.56 -44.91
N SER A 51 -29.86 10.77 -45.34
CA SER A 51 -29.87 9.30 -45.28
C SER A 51 -29.66 8.67 -43.89
N GLN A 52 -29.95 9.40 -42.81
CA GLN A 52 -29.66 9.01 -41.43
C GLN A 52 -30.89 9.29 -40.55
N GLY A 53 -31.36 8.24 -39.87
CA GLY A 53 -32.58 8.18 -39.09
C GLY A 53 -33.86 8.14 -39.92
N SER A 54 -34.92 7.60 -39.34
CA SER A 54 -36.25 7.58 -39.96
C SER A 54 -36.82 9.00 -40.13
N ARG A 55 -37.43 9.29 -41.30
CA ARG A 55 -37.93 10.64 -41.64
C ARG A 55 -39.38 10.61 -42.11
N ALA A 56 -40.17 11.58 -41.66
CA ALA A 56 -41.53 11.75 -42.15
C ALA A 56 -41.52 12.19 -43.63
N TYR A 57 -42.38 11.59 -44.45
CA TYR A 57 -42.59 11.97 -45.85
C TYR A 57 -44.07 12.23 -46.14
N ARG A 58 -44.30 12.91 -47.25
CA ARG A 58 -45.61 13.20 -47.83
C ARG A 58 -45.57 12.91 -49.33
N LEU A 59 -46.60 12.25 -49.83
CA LEU A 59 -46.92 12.25 -51.26
C LEU A 59 -48.07 13.22 -51.48
N LEU A 60 -47.97 14.06 -52.51
CA LEU A 60 -49.08 14.87 -53.02
C LEU A 60 -49.44 14.39 -54.42
N GLY A 61 -50.72 14.49 -54.77
CA GLY A 61 -51.23 13.91 -56.02
C GLY A 61 -52.73 13.76 -56.02
N ARG A 62 -53.21 12.67 -56.62
CA ARG A 62 -54.64 12.33 -56.74
C ARG A 62 -54.85 10.82 -56.84
N ASP A 63 -56.08 10.40 -56.58
CA ASP A 63 -56.57 9.03 -56.71
C ASP A 63 -55.91 8.03 -55.74
N PHE A 64 -55.44 8.49 -54.56
CA PHE A 64 -54.78 7.67 -53.53
C PHE A 64 -55.72 6.75 -52.72
N ALA A 65 -56.93 6.43 -53.19
CA ALA A 65 -57.99 5.73 -52.45
C ALA A 65 -58.51 6.49 -51.20
N ARG A 66 -59.08 5.77 -50.21
CA ARG A 66 -59.85 6.38 -49.11
C ARG A 66 -58.96 6.74 -47.93
N ARG A 67 -59.34 7.81 -47.23
CA ARG A 67 -58.67 8.23 -45.98
C ARG A 67 -58.62 7.08 -44.98
N GLY A 68 -57.42 6.76 -44.52
CA GLY A 68 -57.12 5.65 -43.60
C GLY A 68 -56.57 4.40 -44.27
N ASP A 69 -56.67 4.27 -45.60
CA ASP A 69 -56.09 3.13 -46.34
C ASP A 69 -54.55 3.11 -46.21
N THR A 70 -53.98 1.91 -46.25
CA THR A 70 -52.53 1.69 -46.23
C THR A 70 -51.96 1.74 -47.65
N VAL A 71 -50.82 2.39 -47.79
CA VAL A 71 -50.06 2.51 -49.05
C VAL A 71 -48.66 1.96 -48.83
N THR A 72 -48.24 1.03 -49.67
CA THR A 72 -46.83 0.62 -49.76
C THR A 72 -46.11 1.63 -50.65
N LEU A 73 -44.97 2.13 -50.17
CA LEU A 73 -44.06 2.96 -50.93
C LEU A 73 -42.74 2.23 -51.05
N THR A 74 -42.23 2.10 -52.27
CA THR A 74 -40.97 1.42 -52.56
C THR A 74 -40.07 2.38 -53.32
N LEU A 75 -38.93 2.75 -52.73
CA LEU A 75 -37.93 3.58 -53.39
C LEU A 75 -36.98 2.69 -54.19
N HIS A 76 -36.89 2.92 -55.50
CA HIS A 76 -35.97 2.22 -56.40
C HIS A 76 -34.80 3.14 -56.73
N ALA A 77 -33.61 2.84 -56.22
CA ALA A 77 -32.40 3.56 -56.58
C ALA A 77 -32.14 3.45 -58.08
N ARG A 78 -31.87 4.58 -58.73
CA ARG A 78 -31.57 4.61 -60.18
C ARG A 78 -30.24 3.96 -60.53
N GLU A 79 -29.29 4.01 -59.60
CA GLU A 79 -27.95 3.46 -59.77
C GLU A 79 -27.52 2.70 -58.51
N GLY A 80 -26.99 1.48 -58.72
CA GLY A 80 -26.39 0.66 -57.68
C GLY A 80 -27.37 0.15 -56.61
N THR A 81 -26.80 -0.23 -55.46
CA THR A 81 -27.51 -0.78 -54.30
C THR A 81 -27.31 0.09 -53.05
N PRO A 82 -27.68 1.39 -53.04
CA PRO A 82 -27.31 2.30 -51.97
C PRO A 82 -27.94 1.97 -50.61
N PHE A 83 -29.09 1.31 -50.55
CA PHE A 83 -29.84 1.14 -49.30
C PHE A 83 -29.36 -0.07 -48.49
N LEU A 84 -29.74 -0.11 -47.21
CA LEU A 84 -29.45 -1.21 -46.28
C LEU A 84 -27.95 -1.56 -46.21
N GLY A 85 -27.11 -0.55 -45.97
CA GLY A 85 -25.66 -0.71 -45.86
C GLY A 85 -24.96 -1.00 -47.19
N GLY A 86 -25.54 -0.56 -48.33
CA GLY A 86 -24.98 -0.83 -49.65
C GLY A 86 -25.41 -2.15 -50.28
N THR A 87 -26.40 -2.85 -49.69
CA THR A 87 -26.81 -4.20 -50.10
C THR A 87 -28.10 -4.25 -50.92
N SER A 88 -28.89 -3.18 -50.97
CA SER A 88 -30.18 -3.15 -51.65
C SER A 88 -30.34 -1.95 -52.59
N ALA A 89 -30.86 -2.18 -53.79
CA ALA A 89 -31.34 -1.11 -54.68
C ALA A 89 -32.73 -0.58 -54.27
N ILE A 90 -33.37 -1.22 -53.28
CA ILE A 90 -34.76 -0.97 -52.89
C ILE A 90 -34.88 -0.63 -51.40
N LEU A 91 -35.71 0.35 -51.06
CA LEU A 91 -36.13 0.66 -49.68
C LEU A 91 -37.66 0.76 -49.59
N ASP A 92 -38.26 -0.12 -48.79
CA ASP A 92 -39.70 -0.13 -48.54
C ASP A 92 -40.10 0.76 -47.35
N ALA A 93 -41.26 1.41 -47.46
CA ALA A 93 -41.89 2.19 -46.40
C ALA A 93 -43.42 2.04 -46.46
N ILE A 94 -44.08 2.38 -45.34
CA ILE A 94 -45.53 2.31 -45.22
C ILE A 94 -46.10 3.71 -44.95
N GLY A 95 -47.07 4.09 -45.79
CA GLY A 95 -47.84 5.33 -45.66
C GLY A 95 -49.30 5.06 -45.33
N LYS A 96 -49.98 6.10 -44.85
CA LYS A 96 -51.44 6.15 -44.70
C LYS A 96 -52.00 7.30 -45.53
N VAL A 97 -53.12 7.03 -46.19
CA VAL A 97 -53.88 8.03 -46.93
C VAL A 97 -54.52 9.00 -45.94
N ASP A 98 -54.12 10.27 -45.96
CA ASP A 98 -54.71 11.34 -45.15
C ASP A 98 -55.85 12.04 -45.91
N SER A 99 -55.77 12.08 -47.24
CA SER A 99 -56.86 12.45 -48.15
C SER A 99 -56.65 11.80 -49.52
N ASP A 100 -57.65 11.88 -50.40
CA ASP A 100 -57.57 11.47 -51.82
C ASP A 100 -56.37 12.08 -52.57
N ARG A 101 -55.82 13.18 -52.05
CA ARG A 101 -54.65 13.90 -52.58
C ARG A 101 -53.37 13.83 -51.76
N GLN A 102 -53.38 13.16 -50.61
CA GLN A 102 -52.22 13.14 -49.72
C GLN A 102 -52.04 11.81 -48.99
N VAL A 103 -50.83 11.23 -49.12
CA VAL A 103 -50.34 10.15 -48.26
C VAL A 103 -49.29 10.73 -47.30
N ARG A 104 -49.29 10.27 -46.05
CA ARG A 104 -48.23 10.57 -45.08
C ARG A 104 -47.65 9.27 -44.54
N GLY A 105 -46.34 9.23 -44.33
CA GLY A 105 -45.70 8.08 -43.71
C GLY A 105 -44.35 8.45 -43.10
N THR A 106 -43.63 7.44 -42.67
CA THR A 106 -42.24 7.58 -42.20
C THR A 106 -41.39 6.63 -43.04
N LEU A 107 -40.40 7.18 -43.75
CA LEU A 107 -39.34 6.38 -44.33
C LEU A 107 -38.54 5.77 -43.16
N PRO A 108 -38.26 4.46 -43.16
CA PRO A 108 -37.24 3.91 -42.28
C PRO A 108 -35.87 4.52 -42.62
N ASP A 109 -34.88 4.29 -41.76
CA ASP A 109 -33.51 4.70 -42.05
C ASP A 109 -33.05 4.05 -43.39
N PRO A 110 -32.68 4.84 -44.41
CA PRO A 110 -32.22 4.31 -45.70
C PRO A 110 -30.95 3.47 -45.58
N GLY A 111 -30.13 3.69 -44.54
CA GLY A 111 -28.87 3.00 -44.34
C GLY A 111 -27.88 3.21 -45.49
N ILE A 112 -27.88 4.39 -46.12
CA ILE A 112 -26.97 4.68 -47.25
C ILE A 112 -25.54 4.83 -46.70
N PRO A 113 -24.56 4.05 -47.21
CA PRO A 113 -23.16 4.19 -46.81
C PRO A 113 -22.67 5.62 -47.03
N ARG A 114 -21.91 6.14 -46.07
CA ARG A 114 -21.32 7.50 -46.15
C ARG A 114 -20.31 7.64 -47.29
N THR A 115 -19.78 6.51 -47.76
CA THR A 115 -18.91 6.37 -48.92
C THR A 115 -19.66 6.39 -50.26
N TRP A 116 -20.99 6.46 -50.26
CA TRP A 116 -21.78 6.50 -51.49
C TRP A 116 -21.53 7.81 -52.27
N PRO A 117 -21.27 7.74 -53.60
CA PRO A 117 -20.89 8.92 -54.37
C PRO A 117 -22.09 9.85 -54.63
N GLY A 118 -22.29 10.81 -53.72
CA GLY A 118 -23.26 11.89 -53.89
C GLY A 118 -24.71 11.47 -53.67
N VAL A 119 -25.63 12.30 -54.16
CA VAL A 119 -27.08 12.16 -53.90
C VAL A 119 -27.63 10.91 -54.61
N VAL A 120 -28.24 10.01 -53.84
CA VAL A 120 -29.02 8.89 -54.37
C VAL A 120 -30.31 9.45 -54.95
N GLU A 121 -30.49 9.33 -56.26
CA GLU A 121 -31.80 9.55 -56.88
C GLU A 121 -32.55 8.21 -56.93
N ALA A 122 -33.78 8.22 -56.41
CA ALA A 122 -34.66 7.07 -56.38
C ALA A 122 -36.02 7.39 -56.99
N ASP A 123 -36.52 6.50 -57.83
CA ASP A 123 -37.87 6.56 -58.32
C ASP A 123 -38.83 6.02 -57.25
N VAL A 124 -40.01 6.63 -57.14
CA VAL A 124 -41.00 6.32 -56.09
C VAL A 124 -42.10 5.45 -56.68
N GLU A 125 -42.07 4.16 -56.38
CA GLU A 125 -43.16 3.23 -56.64
C GLU A 125 -44.19 3.33 -55.51
N VAL A 126 -45.47 3.41 -55.88
CA VAL A 126 -46.58 3.53 -54.92
C VAL A 126 -47.66 2.52 -55.26
N GLN A 127 -47.95 1.63 -54.32
CA GLN A 127 -48.95 0.58 -54.46
C GLN A 127 -50.06 0.75 -53.42
N LEU A 128 -51.29 0.86 -53.91
CA LEU A 128 -52.50 0.89 -53.09
C LEU A 128 -52.92 -0.54 -52.72
N ALA A 129 -53.46 -0.74 -51.52
CA ALA A 129 -54.00 -2.04 -51.09
C ALA A 129 -55.10 -2.60 -52.02
N GLY A 130 -55.78 -1.74 -52.79
CA GLY A 130 -56.76 -2.11 -53.83
C GLY A 130 -56.17 -2.53 -55.18
N GLY A 131 -54.84 -2.60 -55.32
CA GLY A 131 -54.14 -3.04 -56.54
C GLY A 131 -53.79 -1.95 -57.56
N GLY A 132 -54.20 -0.70 -57.34
CA GLY A 132 -53.73 0.45 -58.13
C GLY A 132 -52.25 0.72 -57.89
N HIS A 133 -51.50 1.03 -58.94
CA HIS A 133 -50.03 1.09 -58.92
C HIS A 133 -49.49 2.25 -59.77
N THR A 134 -48.46 2.95 -59.31
CA THR A 134 -47.82 4.01 -60.09
C THR A 134 -46.33 4.14 -59.80
N MET A 135 -45.62 4.80 -60.71
CA MET A 135 -44.17 4.98 -60.65
C MET A 135 -43.84 6.45 -60.94
N PHE A 136 -43.20 7.13 -59.99
CA PHE A 136 -42.96 8.58 -60.02
C PHE A 136 -41.47 8.91 -59.98
N SER A 137 -40.98 9.52 -61.06
CA SER A 137 -39.56 9.76 -61.30
C SER A 137 -39.16 11.24 -61.38
N THR A 138 -40.11 12.17 -61.56
CA THR A 138 -39.76 13.55 -61.97
C THR A 138 -40.39 14.64 -61.10
N PRO A 139 -39.67 15.18 -60.11
CA PRO A 139 -38.43 14.65 -59.52
C PRO A 139 -38.76 13.61 -58.43
N GLY A 140 -38.14 12.43 -58.52
CA GLY A 140 -38.26 11.36 -57.51
C GLY A 140 -37.64 11.73 -56.16
N ALA A 141 -37.57 10.77 -55.25
CA ALA A 141 -36.92 10.98 -53.96
C ALA A 141 -35.40 11.17 -54.15
N ARG A 142 -34.84 12.23 -53.56
CA ARG A 142 -33.38 12.46 -53.56
C ARG A 142 -32.88 12.28 -52.12
N LEU A 143 -31.93 11.37 -51.91
CA LEU A 143 -31.40 11.03 -50.60
C LEU A 143 -29.91 11.35 -50.53
N GLU A 144 -29.52 12.26 -49.65
CA GLU A 144 -28.12 12.65 -49.46
C GLU A 144 -27.43 11.76 -48.42
N PRO A 145 -26.28 11.15 -48.73
CA PRO A 145 -25.45 10.46 -47.76
C PRO A 145 -25.15 11.36 -46.56
N GLY A 146 -25.38 10.84 -45.35
CA GLY A 146 -25.17 11.60 -44.12
C GLY A 146 -23.72 12.04 -43.94
N ARG A 147 -23.47 13.35 -44.04
CA ARG A 147 -22.16 13.95 -43.73
C ARG A 147 -21.82 13.66 -42.26
N LEU A 148 -20.69 12.98 -42.04
CA LEU A 148 -20.13 12.77 -40.71
C LEU A 148 -19.16 13.93 -40.40
N ARG A 149 -19.32 14.59 -39.26
CA ARG A 149 -18.43 15.68 -38.83
C ARG A 149 -18.38 15.82 -37.31
N ILE A 150 -17.21 16.13 -36.77
CA ILE A 150 -17.02 16.53 -35.38
C ILE A 150 -17.10 18.07 -35.28
N THR A 151 -17.91 18.59 -34.36
CA THR A 151 -18.11 20.04 -34.15
C THR A 151 -17.61 20.55 -32.80
N GLY A 152 -17.39 19.68 -31.81
CA GLY A 152 -16.80 20.01 -30.51
C GLY A 152 -16.93 18.89 -29.47
N THR A 153 -16.54 19.17 -28.22
CA THR A 153 -16.92 18.38 -27.05
C THR A 153 -17.62 19.26 -26.01
N GLU A 154 -18.49 18.65 -25.20
CA GLU A 154 -19.10 19.24 -24.02
C GLU A 154 -18.82 18.34 -22.80
N PRO A 155 -18.04 18.81 -21.80
CA PRO A 155 -17.33 20.08 -21.78
C PRO A 155 -16.16 20.12 -22.78
N THR A 156 -15.74 21.33 -23.17
CA THR A 156 -14.56 21.57 -24.03
C THR A 156 -13.26 21.51 -23.22
N LEU A 157 -13.34 21.85 -21.93
CA LEU A 157 -12.30 21.62 -20.93
C LEU A 157 -12.63 20.30 -20.23
N ILE A 158 -11.76 19.31 -20.38
CA ILE A 158 -11.92 17.98 -19.82
C ILE A 158 -10.95 17.86 -18.63
N ASP A 159 -11.50 17.54 -17.47
CA ASP A 159 -10.68 17.12 -16.33
C ASP A 159 -10.21 15.69 -16.61
N GLY A 160 -8.89 15.50 -16.63
CA GLY A 160 -8.27 14.21 -16.92
C GLY A 160 -8.38 13.24 -15.74
N THR A 161 -8.35 13.76 -14.51
CA THR A 161 -8.26 12.93 -13.30
C THR A 161 -9.13 13.51 -12.18
N PRO A 162 -10.24 12.84 -11.79
CA PRO A 162 -10.68 11.52 -12.26
C PRO A 162 -11.42 11.57 -13.62
N PRO A 163 -11.37 10.48 -14.40
CA PRO A 163 -12.20 10.28 -15.60
C PRO A 163 -13.68 10.65 -15.41
N GLY A 164 -14.19 11.57 -16.24
CA GLY A 164 -15.51 12.18 -16.12
C GLY A 164 -16.37 12.04 -17.40
N PRO A 165 -17.70 12.28 -17.33
CA PRO A 165 -18.58 12.16 -18.48
C PRO A 165 -18.34 13.30 -19.49
N VAL A 166 -18.17 12.95 -20.76
CA VAL A 166 -18.00 13.88 -21.89
C VAL A 166 -18.93 13.51 -23.04
N VAL A 167 -19.43 14.53 -23.75
CA VAL A 167 -20.23 14.37 -24.97
C VAL A 167 -19.46 14.91 -26.17
N LEU A 168 -19.21 14.07 -27.17
CA LEU A 168 -18.73 14.49 -28.48
C LEU A 168 -19.92 15.05 -29.24
N LEU A 169 -19.77 16.28 -29.74
CA LEU A 169 -20.76 16.99 -30.54
C LEU A 169 -20.39 16.89 -32.02
N GLY A 170 -21.40 16.73 -32.88
CA GLY A 170 -21.17 16.61 -34.31
C GLY A 170 -22.43 16.56 -35.15
N GLU A 171 -22.26 16.09 -36.37
CA GLU A 171 -23.33 15.86 -37.34
C GLU A 171 -23.24 14.44 -37.90
N GLY A 172 -24.40 13.80 -38.07
CA GLY A 172 -24.51 12.52 -38.74
C GLY A 172 -24.07 11.31 -37.92
N PHE A 173 -24.00 11.40 -36.59
CA PHE A 173 -23.74 10.21 -35.77
C PHE A 173 -24.88 9.18 -35.88
N GLY A 174 -24.58 7.90 -35.80
CA GLY A 174 -25.60 6.86 -35.97
C GLY A 174 -25.04 5.46 -36.22
N PRO A 175 -25.87 4.41 -36.10
CA PRO A 175 -27.26 4.43 -35.61
C PRO A 175 -27.34 4.70 -34.09
N LEU A 176 -28.54 4.98 -33.57
CA LEU A 176 -28.75 5.24 -32.13
C LEU A 176 -28.38 4.02 -31.29
N GLY A 177 -27.60 4.22 -30.22
CA GLY A 177 -27.17 3.15 -29.31
C GLY A 177 -26.04 2.26 -29.82
N SER A 178 -25.46 2.53 -31.00
CA SER A 178 -24.22 1.87 -31.42
C SER A 178 -23.01 2.40 -30.64
N SER A 179 -21.94 1.61 -30.65
CA SER A 179 -20.64 2.06 -30.17
C SER A 179 -19.89 2.88 -31.23
N ALA A 180 -18.99 3.73 -30.76
CA ALA A 180 -18.02 4.44 -31.57
C ALA A 180 -16.66 4.45 -30.86
N THR A 181 -15.57 4.27 -31.60
CA THR A 181 -14.22 4.53 -31.11
C THR A 181 -13.90 5.99 -31.32
N ILE A 182 -13.48 6.67 -30.26
CA ILE A 182 -13.09 8.07 -30.24
C ILE A 182 -11.60 8.07 -29.89
N THR A 183 -10.74 8.48 -30.82
CA THR A 183 -9.30 8.58 -30.58
C THR A 183 -8.95 10.02 -30.28
N PHE A 184 -8.39 10.28 -29.11
CA PHE A 184 -7.75 11.55 -28.81
C PHE A 184 -6.31 11.52 -29.28
N HIS A 185 -5.87 12.53 -30.02
CA HIS A 185 -4.49 12.72 -30.43
C HIS A 185 -4.01 14.07 -29.91
N THR A 186 -3.03 14.06 -29.02
CA THR A 186 -2.44 15.29 -28.48
C THR A 186 -1.54 15.96 -29.52
N VAL A 187 -1.57 17.29 -29.55
CA VAL A 187 -0.77 18.08 -30.51
C VAL A 187 0.73 18.02 -30.19
N ALA A 188 1.09 17.83 -28.91
CA ALA A 188 2.44 17.65 -28.43
C ALA A 188 2.43 16.96 -27.05
N GLY A 189 3.49 16.22 -26.73
CA GLY A 189 3.60 15.45 -25.48
C GLY A 189 2.97 14.05 -25.60
N THR A 190 2.95 13.33 -24.48
CA THR A 190 2.49 11.94 -24.39
C THR A 190 1.64 11.70 -23.12
N PRO A 191 0.60 12.52 -22.84
CA PRO A 191 -0.06 12.55 -21.53
C PRO A 191 -0.90 11.32 -21.16
N PHE A 192 -1.07 10.35 -22.07
CA PHE A 192 -1.88 9.16 -21.84
C PHE A 192 -1.00 7.93 -21.60
N LEU A 193 -1.55 6.93 -20.89
CA LEU A 193 -0.89 5.65 -20.62
C LEU A 193 0.49 5.84 -19.96
N ASP A 194 0.51 6.39 -18.76
CA ASP A 194 1.72 6.59 -17.93
C ASP A 194 2.86 7.30 -18.68
N GLU A 195 2.56 8.45 -19.27
CA GLU A 195 3.48 9.26 -20.10
C GLU A 195 3.96 8.61 -21.41
N THR A 196 3.46 7.43 -21.79
CA THR A 196 3.99 6.69 -22.96
C THR A 196 3.29 6.99 -24.28
N ALA A 197 2.08 7.55 -24.28
CA ALA A 197 1.26 7.69 -25.48
C ALA A 197 0.76 9.12 -25.76
N ALA A 198 1.00 9.58 -26.99
CA ALA A 198 0.43 10.83 -27.52
C ALA A 198 -1.05 10.69 -27.91
N SER A 199 -1.60 9.47 -27.89
CA SER A 199 -2.98 9.19 -28.29
C SER A 199 -3.60 8.03 -27.53
N VAL A 200 -4.91 8.09 -27.31
CA VAL A 200 -5.69 7.08 -26.59
C VAL A 200 -7.07 6.89 -27.24
N ASP A 201 -7.51 5.63 -27.32
CA ASP A 201 -8.84 5.23 -27.79
C ASP A 201 -9.82 5.15 -26.62
N VAL A 202 -11.04 5.64 -26.84
CA VAL A 202 -12.13 5.56 -25.87
C VAL A 202 -13.42 5.12 -26.57
N VAL A 203 -14.22 4.28 -25.90
CA VAL A 203 -15.48 3.77 -26.46
C VAL A 203 -16.64 4.65 -26.00
N GLY A 204 -17.30 5.30 -26.95
CA GLY A 204 -18.53 6.06 -26.74
C GLY A 204 -19.78 5.33 -27.23
N THR A 205 -20.94 5.80 -26.75
CA THR A 205 -22.28 5.36 -27.19
C THR A 205 -23.00 6.49 -27.92
N VAL A 206 -23.51 6.23 -29.12
CA VAL A 206 -24.31 7.21 -29.87
C VAL A 206 -25.64 7.47 -29.15
N LEU A 207 -25.86 8.71 -28.68
CA LEU A 207 -27.09 9.13 -28.00
C LEU A 207 -28.09 9.83 -28.93
N SER A 208 -27.61 10.42 -30.03
CA SER A 208 -28.44 11.07 -31.04
C SER A 208 -27.65 11.29 -32.33
N PRO A 209 -28.29 11.76 -33.43
CA PRO A 209 -27.58 12.13 -34.65
C PRO A 209 -26.51 13.23 -34.52
N THR A 210 -26.37 13.85 -33.34
CA THR A 210 -25.42 14.93 -33.07
C THR A 210 -24.64 14.76 -31.76
N GLN A 211 -24.85 13.67 -31.01
CA GLN A 211 -24.19 13.43 -29.71
C GLN A 211 -23.73 11.98 -29.52
N ILE A 212 -22.49 11.79 -29.08
CA ILE A 212 -21.94 10.53 -28.58
C ILE A 212 -21.44 10.77 -27.15
N ALA A 213 -21.87 9.96 -26.18
CA ALA A 213 -21.40 10.07 -24.79
C ALA A 213 -20.34 9.01 -24.48
N PHE A 214 -19.33 9.40 -23.70
CA PHE A 214 -18.22 8.57 -23.27
C PHE A 214 -17.69 9.10 -21.92
N THR A 215 -16.79 8.35 -21.27
CA THR A 215 -16.00 8.86 -20.14
C THR A 215 -14.66 9.34 -20.69
N SER A 216 -14.09 10.45 -20.19
CA SER A 216 -12.76 10.90 -20.59
C SER A 216 -11.68 9.82 -20.31
N PRO A 217 -10.59 9.79 -21.10
CA PRO A 217 -9.39 9.07 -20.71
C PRO A 217 -8.69 9.78 -19.54
N GLU A 218 -7.91 9.01 -18.78
CA GLU A 218 -7.14 9.46 -17.63
C GLU A 218 -5.86 10.23 -18.06
N VAL A 219 -5.49 11.27 -17.30
CA VAL A 219 -4.30 12.11 -17.56
C VAL A 219 -3.63 12.49 -16.23
N ASP A 220 -2.78 11.60 -15.72
CA ASP A 220 -2.17 11.76 -14.39
C ASP A 220 -0.90 12.63 -14.36
N VAL A 221 -0.52 13.21 -15.49
CA VAL A 221 0.56 14.21 -15.57
C VAL A 221 0.03 15.63 -15.36
N THR A 222 0.76 16.45 -14.60
CA THR A 222 0.46 17.88 -14.50
C THR A 222 0.71 18.60 -15.83
N GLY A 223 -0.33 19.24 -16.37
CA GLY A 223 -0.23 20.07 -17.57
C GLY A 223 -1.57 20.32 -18.26
N SER A 224 -1.50 20.91 -19.46
CA SER A 224 -2.66 21.24 -20.28
C SER A 224 -2.40 20.86 -21.73
N TRP A 225 -3.23 20.00 -22.31
CA TRP A 225 -3.02 19.44 -23.65
C TRP A 225 -4.21 19.68 -24.57
N PHE A 226 -3.94 20.33 -25.70
CA PHE A 226 -4.89 20.41 -26.81
C PHE A 226 -4.89 19.10 -27.59
N CYS A 227 -6.09 18.57 -27.86
CA CYS A 227 -6.29 17.34 -28.58
C CYS A 227 -7.11 17.54 -29.85
N GLU A 228 -6.63 16.92 -30.92
CA GLU A 228 -7.41 16.54 -32.10
C GLU A 228 -8.18 15.26 -31.78
N VAL A 229 -9.32 15.08 -32.43
CA VAL A 229 -10.24 13.96 -32.19
C VAL A 229 -10.52 13.28 -33.51
N ALA A 230 -10.23 11.98 -33.58
CA ALA A 230 -10.70 11.10 -34.63
C ALA A 230 -11.89 10.26 -34.12
N LEU A 231 -12.78 9.90 -35.04
CA LEU A 231 -13.99 9.13 -34.77
C LEU A 231 -14.09 7.99 -35.78
N LEU A 232 -14.30 6.77 -35.28
CA LEU A 232 -14.68 5.60 -36.05
C LEU A 232 -16.01 5.05 -35.51
N LEU A 233 -17.07 5.19 -36.30
CA LEU A 233 -18.37 4.59 -36.03
C LEU A 233 -18.37 3.09 -36.38
N GLN A 234 -19.24 2.32 -35.72
CA GLN A 234 -19.45 0.89 -36.01
C GLN A 234 -19.87 0.60 -37.46
N ASP A 235 -20.47 1.57 -38.18
CA ASP A 235 -20.82 1.47 -39.61
C ASP A 235 -19.62 1.66 -40.56
N GLY A 236 -18.41 1.88 -40.02
CA GLY A 236 -17.20 2.21 -40.78
C GLY A 236 -17.06 3.69 -41.14
N GLY A 237 -17.99 4.55 -40.71
CA GLY A 237 -17.91 5.99 -40.88
C GLY A 237 -16.77 6.60 -40.09
N GLN A 238 -15.89 7.33 -40.78
CA GLN A 238 -14.75 8.02 -40.19
C GLN A 238 -14.88 9.55 -40.29
N ALA A 239 -14.46 10.26 -39.26
CA ALA A 239 -14.25 11.70 -39.29
C ALA A 239 -13.09 12.12 -38.38
N GLU A 240 -12.41 13.18 -38.77
CA GLU A 240 -11.35 13.83 -38.01
C GLU A 240 -11.76 15.27 -37.67
N SER A 241 -11.15 15.83 -36.64
CA SER A 241 -11.40 17.21 -36.21
C SER A 241 -10.62 18.23 -37.04
N ASP A 242 -11.31 19.19 -37.67
CA ASP A 242 -10.66 20.30 -38.42
C ASP A 242 -9.79 21.24 -37.54
N ARG A 243 -9.82 21.08 -36.21
CA ARG A 243 -9.18 21.91 -35.17
C ARG A 243 -9.28 21.22 -33.80
N TRP A 244 -8.51 21.69 -32.83
CA TRP A 244 -8.53 21.17 -31.46
C TRP A 244 -9.90 21.39 -30.80
N TYR A 245 -10.51 20.33 -30.29
CA TYR A 245 -11.86 20.36 -29.71
C TYR A 245 -11.90 19.97 -28.22
N ALA A 246 -10.92 19.22 -27.75
CA ALA A 246 -10.75 18.93 -26.34
C ALA A 246 -9.47 19.62 -25.83
N ARG A 247 -9.54 20.17 -24.62
CA ARG A 247 -8.37 20.50 -23.82
C ARG A 247 -8.42 19.69 -22.54
N PHE A 248 -7.45 18.81 -22.35
CA PHE A 248 -7.26 18.09 -21.09
C PHE A 248 -6.47 18.97 -20.14
N GLU A 249 -6.93 19.11 -18.90
CA GLU A 249 -6.07 19.46 -17.77
C GLU A 249 -5.78 18.16 -17.02
N GLY A 250 -4.52 17.90 -16.72
CA GLY A 250 -4.17 16.92 -15.68
C GLY A 250 -4.13 17.56 -14.30
N PRO A 251 -3.79 16.81 -13.24
CA PRO A 251 -3.81 17.30 -11.88
C PRO A 251 -2.90 18.54 -11.70
N PRO A 252 -3.32 19.54 -10.91
CA PRO A 252 -2.48 20.70 -10.62
C PRO A 252 -1.16 20.26 -9.96
N PRO A 253 -0.05 21.00 -10.13
CA PRO A 253 1.21 20.64 -9.50
C PRO A 253 1.02 20.58 -7.97
N PRO A 254 1.59 19.59 -7.27
CA PRO A 254 1.46 19.49 -5.83
C PRO A 254 2.04 20.74 -5.16
N PRO A 255 1.45 21.21 -4.04
CA PRO A 255 1.95 22.40 -3.35
C PRO A 255 3.40 22.19 -2.92
N PRO A 256 4.25 23.24 -2.98
CA PRO A 256 5.64 23.13 -2.55
C PRO A 256 5.69 22.74 -1.07
N PHE A 257 6.42 21.68 -0.77
CA PHE A 257 6.64 21.24 0.60
C PHE A 257 7.86 21.96 1.20
N THR A 258 8.00 21.93 2.53
CA THR A 258 9.19 22.45 3.19
C THR A 258 9.73 21.46 4.19
N VAL A 259 11.06 21.42 4.32
CA VAL A 259 11.77 20.70 5.38
C VAL A 259 12.29 21.75 6.36
N GLY A 260 11.75 21.72 7.57
CA GLY A 260 12.09 22.63 8.66
C GLY A 260 13.30 22.13 9.45
N ALA A 261 13.12 22.01 10.76
CA ALA A 261 14.16 21.54 11.66
C ALA A 261 14.20 20.01 11.79
N VAL A 262 15.41 19.45 11.89
CA VAL A 262 15.66 18.06 12.31
C VAL A 262 15.99 18.06 13.80
N ILE A 263 15.27 17.23 14.55
CA ILE A 263 15.29 17.17 16.02
C ILE A 263 15.55 15.72 16.47
N PRO A 264 16.42 15.49 17.48
CA PRO A 264 17.40 16.45 18.02
C PRO A 264 18.44 16.88 16.97
N SER A 265 19.12 18.01 17.20
CA SER A 265 20.18 18.49 16.30
C SER A 265 21.52 17.77 16.48
N SER A 266 21.60 16.83 17.43
CA SER A 266 22.78 16.02 17.71
C SER A 266 22.37 14.61 18.12
N TYR A 267 23.16 13.63 17.67
CA TYR A 267 22.97 12.20 17.88
C TYR A 267 24.27 11.59 18.42
N ASP A 268 24.18 10.49 19.17
CA ASP A 268 25.33 9.65 19.46
C ASP A 268 25.82 9.00 18.14
N ALA A 269 27.14 8.96 17.93
CA ALA A 269 27.72 8.33 16.74
C ALA A 269 27.71 6.78 16.77
N LYS A 270 27.38 6.17 17.93
CA LYS A 270 27.38 4.71 18.16
C LYS A 270 25.98 4.13 18.44
N VAL A 271 24.94 4.95 18.67
CA VAL A 271 23.57 4.50 19.04
C VAL A 271 22.51 5.05 18.07
N PRO A 272 21.75 4.18 17.36
CA PRO A 272 20.63 4.62 16.51
C PRO A 272 19.56 5.32 17.36
N SER A 273 19.22 6.55 16.98
CA SER A 273 18.34 7.44 17.73
C SER A 273 17.13 7.84 16.90
N ILE A 274 16.00 8.21 17.54
CA ILE A 274 14.83 8.71 16.81
C ILE A 274 15.13 10.06 16.17
N VAL A 275 14.85 10.17 14.88
CA VAL A 275 14.93 11.40 14.08
C VAL A 275 13.52 11.91 13.84
N LEU A 276 13.24 13.14 14.24
CA LEU A 276 12.01 13.86 13.90
C LEU A 276 12.35 15.01 12.95
N VAL A 277 11.88 14.93 11.71
CA VAL A 277 11.99 16.01 10.73
C VAL A 277 10.69 16.79 10.69
N GLN A 278 10.73 18.05 11.10
CA GLN A 278 9.61 18.99 10.99
C GLN A 278 9.48 19.52 9.56
N GLY A 279 8.29 19.89 9.12
CA GLY A 279 8.06 20.46 7.78
C GLY A 279 6.63 20.95 7.54
N SER A 280 6.27 21.07 6.26
CA SER A 280 4.90 21.39 5.82
C SER A 280 4.61 20.74 4.46
N GLU A 281 3.34 20.37 4.21
CA GLU A 281 2.90 19.66 2.98
C GLU A 281 3.69 18.35 2.72
N LEU A 282 4.11 17.67 3.80
CA LEU A 282 4.73 16.35 3.74
C LEU A 282 3.65 15.31 3.42
N THR A 283 3.65 14.78 2.20
CA THR A 283 2.58 13.90 1.69
C THR A 283 3.13 12.77 0.81
N PRO A 284 2.41 11.64 0.70
CA PRO A 284 1.20 11.28 1.44
C PRO A 284 1.50 10.91 2.91
N ILE A 285 0.55 11.20 3.81
CA ILE A 285 0.62 10.71 5.20
C ILE A 285 0.50 9.18 5.17
N GLY A 286 1.36 8.49 5.94
CA GLY A 286 1.55 7.04 5.82
C GLY A 286 2.58 6.64 4.75
N GLY A 287 3.00 7.56 3.88
CA GLY A 287 4.03 7.34 2.87
C GLY A 287 5.45 7.42 3.42
N ILE A 288 6.40 6.81 2.70
CA ILE A 288 7.79 6.67 3.14
C ILE A 288 8.69 7.63 2.37
N ALA A 289 9.18 8.65 3.06
CA ALA A 289 10.21 9.52 2.52
C ALA A 289 11.59 8.85 2.61
N THR A 290 12.47 9.15 1.66
CA THR A 290 13.91 8.86 1.80
C THR A 290 14.58 10.04 2.48
N LEU A 291 15.21 9.81 3.64
CA LEU A 291 16.08 10.79 4.30
C LEU A 291 17.52 10.50 3.89
N THR A 292 18.14 11.41 3.13
CA THR A 292 19.57 11.33 2.82
C THR A 292 20.35 12.14 3.83
N PHE A 293 21.08 11.46 4.72
CA PHE A 293 22.08 12.08 5.58
C PHE A 293 23.37 12.22 4.77
N ARG A 294 23.77 13.45 4.45
CA ARG A 294 24.96 13.72 3.67
C ARG A 294 25.98 14.48 4.50
N ALA A 295 27.12 13.83 4.74
CA ALA A 295 28.23 14.41 5.48
C ALA A 295 28.78 15.64 4.76
N THR A 296 29.03 16.71 5.50
CA THR A 296 29.60 17.96 4.94
C THR A 296 31.08 17.81 4.59
N ALA A 297 31.74 16.76 5.09
CA ALA A 297 33.14 16.43 4.83
C ALA A 297 33.41 14.93 5.00
N GLY A 298 34.34 14.40 4.20
CA GLY A 298 34.76 13.00 4.27
C GLY A 298 33.72 12.00 3.76
N THR A 299 33.91 10.73 4.13
CA THR A 299 33.07 9.60 3.71
C THR A 299 32.66 8.74 4.92
N PRO A 300 32.04 9.30 5.97
CA PRO A 300 31.93 8.65 7.27
C PRO A 300 31.04 7.40 7.30
N PHE A 301 30.13 7.23 6.34
CA PHE A 301 29.14 6.14 6.39
C PHE A 301 29.63 4.86 5.69
N ARG A 302 29.01 3.72 6.02
CA ARG A 302 29.38 2.36 5.54
C ARG A 302 30.89 2.08 5.67
N GLY A 303 31.40 2.13 6.91
CA GLY A 303 32.81 1.82 7.21
C GLY A 303 33.82 2.76 6.54
N GLY A 304 33.47 4.03 6.33
CA GLY A 304 34.39 5.02 5.75
C GLY A 304 34.31 5.18 4.22
N THR A 305 33.28 4.62 3.54
CA THR A 305 33.27 4.48 2.07
C THR A 305 32.37 5.47 1.31
N THR A 306 31.41 6.13 1.95
CA THR A 306 30.47 7.05 1.27
C THR A 306 30.20 8.36 2.02
N ASP A 307 30.01 9.46 1.28
CA ASP A 307 29.64 10.80 1.81
C ASP A 307 28.19 10.87 2.29
N ARG A 308 27.37 9.87 1.96
CA ARG A 308 25.94 9.84 2.30
C ARG A 308 25.46 8.46 2.71
N LEU A 309 24.39 8.45 3.49
CA LEU A 309 23.57 7.27 3.76
C LEU A 309 22.09 7.65 3.66
N GLU A 310 21.34 6.87 2.90
CA GLU A 310 19.89 6.98 2.83
C GLU A 310 19.28 6.12 3.96
N VAL A 311 18.34 6.70 4.69
CA VAL A 311 17.49 6.00 5.65
C VAL A 311 16.02 6.27 5.30
N PRO A 312 15.13 5.26 5.34
CA PRO A 312 13.70 5.47 5.20
C PRO A 312 13.10 6.20 6.42
N GLY A 313 12.04 6.97 6.22
CA GLY A 313 11.26 7.62 7.27
C GLY A 313 9.78 7.76 6.94
N LEU A 314 8.91 7.45 7.89
CA LEU A 314 7.46 7.53 7.76
C LEU A 314 6.95 8.97 7.94
N ILE A 315 6.16 9.43 6.98
CA ILE A 315 5.40 10.68 7.06
C ILE A 315 4.22 10.45 8.03
N THR A 316 4.42 10.77 9.31
CA THR A 316 3.41 10.55 10.36
C THR A 316 2.33 11.65 10.36
N SER A 317 2.62 12.81 9.77
CA SER A 317 1.65 13.87 9.50
C SER A 317 2.15 14.78 8.39
N SER A 318 1.31 15.73 7.93
CA SER A 318 1.73 16.76 6.96
C SER A 318 2.84 17.70 7.46
N ALA A 319 3.25 17.59 8.73
CA ALA A 319 4.29 18.39 9.35
C ALA A 319 5.45 17.58 9.97
N THR A 320 5.42 16.24 9.93
CA THR A 320 6.44 15.40 10.58
C THR A 320 6.79 14.16 9.77
N VAL A 321 8.09 13.90 9.61
CA VAL A 321 8.64 12.58 9.24
C VAL A 321 9.39 11.99 10.44
N ARG A 322 9.18 10.71 10.75
CA ARG A 322 9.90 9.96 11.79
C ARG A 322 10.81 8.91 11.15
N ALA A 323 12.06 8.84 11.59
CA ALA A 323 13.06 7.87 11.12
C ALA A 323 14.00 7.46 12.28
N LEU A 324 14.96 6.58 11.98
CA LEU A 324 16.12 6.30 12.84
C LEU A 324 17.38 6.93 12.25
N SER A 325 18.27 7.43 13.11
CA SER A 325 19.53 8.04 12.70
C SER A 325 20.50 6.98 12.18
N PRO A 326 21.27 7.24 11.10
CA PRO A 326 22.34 6.35 10.67
C PRO A 326 23.51 6.36 11.67
N LEU A 327 24.33 5.31 11.66
CA LEU A 327 25.60 5.26 12.40
C LEU A 327 26.79 5.62 11.48
N PRO A 328 27.61 6.63 11.84
CA PRO A 328 28.93 6.82 11.26
C PRO A 328 29.86 5.65 11.55
N GLY A 329 30.57 5.15 10.54
CA GLY A 329 31.63 4.14 10.69
C GLY A 329 33.00 4.74 10.97
N VAL A 330 33.07 5.90 11.65
CA VAL A 330 34.33 6.62 11.93
C VAL A 330 34.34 7.25 13.33
N ASP A 331 35.49 7.21 13.99
CA ASP A 331 35.73 7.86 15.29
C ASP A 331 35.97 9.37 15.12
N GLY A 332 34.93 10.11 14.73
CA GLY A 332 35.04 11.56 14.46
C GLY A 332 33.69 12.28 14.41
N LEU A 333 33.68 13.56 14.76
CA LEU A 333 32.48 14.40 14.66
C LEU A 333 32.03 14.48 13.21
N VAL A 334 30.81 14.02 12.91
CA VAL A 334 30.22 14.11 11.58
C VAL A 334 29.11 15.14 11.60
N MET A 335 29.31 16.24 10.87
CA MET A 335 28.23 17.14 10.50
C MET A 335 27.56 16.62 9.23
N ALA A 336 26.23 16.58 9.20
CA ALA A 336 25.47 16.17 8.02
C ALA A 336 24.34 17.15 7.70
N ASP A 337 24.19 17.44 6.42
CA ASP A 337 22.95 17.99 5.84
C ASP A 337 21.93 16.85 5.70
N VAL A 338 20.66 17.09 6.01
CA VAL A 338 19.58 16.11 5.80
C VAL A 338 18.69 16.57 4.65
N PHE A 339 18.54 15.72 3.64
CA PHE A 339 17.61 15.91 2.52
C PHE A 339 16.43 14.96 2.69
N VAL A 340 15.21 15.43 2.47
CA VAL A 340 14.00 14.60 2.49
C VAL A 340 13.47 14.52 1.06
N ARG A 341 13.42 13.31 0.50
CA ARG A 341 12.78 13.01 -0.78
C ARG A 341 11.43 12.32 -0.51
N LEU A 342 10.34 12.94 -0.91
CA LEU A 342 8.98 12.39 -0.78
C LEU A 342 8.75 11.24 -1.78
N PRO A 343 7.70 10.40 -1.58
CA PRO A 343 7.35 9.33 -2.53
C PRO A 343 7.10 9.79 -3.97
N ASP A 344 6.70 11.05 -4.16
CA ASP A 344 6.51 11.67 -5.49
C ASP A 344 7.83 12.15 -6.15
N GLY A 345 8.97 11.86 -5.53
CA GLY A 345 10.30 12.17 -6.05
C GLY A 345 10.79 13.60 -5.79
N ARG A 346 9.96 14.49 -5.22
CA ARG A 346 10.40 15.85 -4.85
C ARG A 346 11.33 15.79 -3.64
N GLU A 347 12.41 16.55 -3.66
CA GLU A 347 13.46 16.57 -2.64
C GLU A 347 13.73 17.99 -2.14
N GLU A 348 13.87 18.17 -0.83
CA GLU A 348 14.22 19.44 -0.19
C GLU A 348 15.22 19.22 0.96
N GLN A 349 16.01 20.26 1.25
CA GLN A 349 17.02 20.24 2.32
C GLN A 349 16.48 20.84 3.62
N SER A 350 16.84 20.24 4.75
CA SER A 350 16.57 20.76 6.10
C SER A 350 17.22 22.12 6.38
N LEU A 351 16.59 22.91 7.26
CA LEU A 351 17.08 24.23 7.68
C LEU A 351 18.31 24.17 8.60
N ASN A 352 18.55 23.05 9.27
CA ASN A 352 19.72 22.83 10.11
C ASN A 352 20.47 21.56 9.73
N GLN A 353 21.77 21.59 9.95
CA GLN A 353 22.59 20.38 9.99
C GLN A 353 22.37 19.64 11.32
N VAL A 354 22.72 18.35 11.30
CA VAL A 354 22.79 17.49 12.47
C VAL A 354 24.23 17.08 12.75
N ALA A 355 24.54 16.83 14.01
CA ALA A 355 25.87 16.41 14.46
C ALA A 355 25.83 14.99 15.03
N PHE A 356 26.56 14.04 14.44
CA PHE A 356 26.86 12.77 15.10
C PHE A 356 28.12 12.97 15.95
N VAL A 357 27.95 12.97 17.26
CA VAL A 357 28.98 13.32 18.22
C VAL A 357 29.62 12.04 18.76
N PRO A 358 30.87 11.71 18.42
CA PRO A 358 31.58 10.64 19.10
C PRO A 358 32.01 11.11 20.49
N HIS A 359 32.12 10.21 21.45
CA HIS A 359 32.49 10.53 22.83
C HIS A 359 33.97 10.28 23.15
N VAL A 360 34.84 10.40 22.13
CA VAL A 360 36.28 10.13 22.21
C VAL A 360 36.96 11.09 23.20
N GLY A 361 37.31 10.57 24.38
CA GLY A 361 37.97 11.31 25.45
C GLY A 361 37.06 12.23 26.27
N SER A 362 35.73 12.16 26.09
CA SER A 362 34.75 12.88 26.92
C SER A 362 33.96 11.91 27.80
N PRO A 363 33.68 12.25 29.07
CA PRO A 363 32.81 11.45 29.92
C PRO A 363 31.34 11.58 29.51
N ARG A 364 30.58 10.50 29.73
CA ARG A 364 29.12 10.46 29.65
C ARG A 364 28.60 9.60 30.78
N LEU A 365 28.03 10.23 31.81
CA LEU A 365 27.40 9.53 32.92
C LEU A 365 25.92 9.37 32.66
N VAL A 366 25.43 8.16 32.91
CA VAL A 366 24.03 7.73 32.78
C VAL A 366 23.68 6.87 33.99
N ILE A 367 22.39 6.83 34.36
CA ILE A 367 21.82 5.89 35.33
C ILE A 367 21.87 4.50 34.67
N ASN A 368 22.44 3.49 35.32
CA ASN A 368 22.65 2.16 34.72
C ASN A 368 21.77 1.07 35.33
N GLU A 369 21.46 1.14 36.61
CA GLU A 369 20.68 0.14 37.35
C GLU A 369 20.02 0.79 38.57
N VAL A 370 18.80 0.39 38.90
CA VAL A 370 18.06 0.79 40.11
C VAL A 370 17.30 -0.40 40.69
N ASP A 371 17.57 -0.72 41.96
CA ASP A 371 16.81 -1.65 42.80
C ASP A 371 16.05 -0.79 43.83
N TYR A 372 14.71 -0.78 43.76
CA TYR A 372 13.86 0.10 44.56
C TYR A 372 12.72 -0.60 45.33
N ASP A 373 12.29 -1.81 44.93
CA ASP A 373 11.15 -2.49 45.56
C ASP A 373 11.45 -3.97 45.83
N GLN A 374 11.70 -4.29 47.10
CA GLN A 374 12.19 -5.60 47.53
C GLN A 374 11.16 -6.34 48.39
N PRO A 375 11.27 -7.67 48.52
CA PRO A 375 10.37 -8.43 49.38
C PRO A 375 10.33 -7.93 50.83
N SER A 376 9.17 -7.39 51.21
CA SER A 376 8.77 -6.92 52.54
C SER A 376 9.33 -5.58 53.02
N THR A 377 10.64 -5.38 53.02
CA THR A 377 11.23 -4.13 53.52
C THR A 377 12.50 -3.85 52.76
N ASP A 378 12.51 -2.67 52.16
CA ASP A 378 13.55 -2.25 51.25
C ASP A 378 14.81 -1.98 52.08
N THR A 379 15.85 -2.76 51.82
CA THR A 379 17.08 -2.93 52.63
C THR A 379 18.33 -3.08 51.77
N GLY A 380 18.16 -3.28 50.46
CA GLY A 380 19.24 -3.40 49.48
C GLY A 380 19.12 -2.36 48.36
N GLU A 381 18.41 -1.26 48.60
CA GLU A 381 18.13 -0.25 47.57
C GLU A 381 19.41 0.45 47.08
N PHE A 382 19.51 0.63 45.77
CA PHE A 382 20.62 1.37 45.17
C PHE A 382 20.25 2.01 43.83
N VAL A 383 21.09 2.98 43.45
CA VAL A 383 21.18 3.51 42.09
C VAL A 383 22.63 3.41 41.63
N GLU A 384 22.86 2.73 40.52
CA GLU A 384 24.14 2.66 39.85
C GLU A 384 24.24 3.71 38.73
N LEU A 385 25.42 4.31 38.59
CA LEU A 385 25.79 5.14 37.45
C LEU A 385 26.90 4.48 36.63
N TYR A 386 26.82 4.58 35.31
CA TYR A 386 27.85 4.09 34.40
C TYR A 386 28.46 5.20 33.55
N ASN A 387 29.76 5.12 33.27
CA ASN A 387 30.43 6.03 32.35
C ASN A 387 30.51 5.44 30.92
N ALA A 388 29.49 5.74 30.12
CA ALA A 388 29.36 5.37 28.71
C ALA A 388 30.31 6.14 27.77
N GLY A 389 31.07 7.12 28.28
CA GLY A 389 32.00 7.93 27.48
C GLY A 389 33.41 7.37 27.45
N ASP A 390 34.16 7.65 26.38
CA ASP A 390 35.55 7.20 26.24
C ASP A 390 36.55 8.06 27.07
N GLY A 391 36.06 8.99 27.91
CA GLY A 391 36.85 9.81 28.84
C GLY A 391 36.41 9.68 30.31
N SER A 392 37.33 9.92 31.25
CA SER A 392 37.02 9.81 32.70
C SER A 392 36.08 10.92 33.19
N ALA A 393 35.05 10.56 33.95
CA ALA A 393 34.07 11.49 34.52
C ALA A 393 34.48 11.93 35.92
N SER A 394 34.29 13.21 36.27
CA SER A 394 34.35 13.65 37.68
C SER A 394 32.95 13.79 38.24
N LEU A 395 32.67 13.09 39.33
CA LEU A 395 31.33 13.07 39.94
C LEU A 395 31.04 14.34 40.77
N ALA A 396 32.05 15.18 41.04
CA ALA A 396 31.97 16.33 41.94
C ALA A 396 30.93 17.41 41.57
N GLU A 397 30.51 17.47 40.31
CA GLU A 397 29.51 18.43 39.80
C GLU A 397 28.11 17.84 39.65
N TYR A 398 27.95 16.56 40.02
CA TYR A 398 26.75 15.77 39.85
C TYR A 398 25.99 15.60 41.17
N THR A 399 24.68 15.47 41.06
CA THR A 399 23.74 15.23 42.16
C THR A 399 22.70 14.25 41.67
N LEU A 400 22.51 13.17 42.41
CA LEU A 400 21.40 12.26 42.19
C LEU A 400 20.17 12.83 42.92
N GLN A 401 19.04 12.88 42.25
CA GLN A 401 17.77 13.34 42.81
C GLN A 401 16.77 12.20 42.78
N LEU A 402 16.04 12.01 43.88
CA LEU A 402 14.94 11.06 43.96
C LEU A 402 13.63 11.85 43.99
N ILE A 403 12.68 11.45 43.14
CA ILE A 403 11.52 12.24 42.76
C ILE A 403 10.24 11.46 43.05
N ASN A 404 9.33 12.12 43.76
CA ASN A 404 7.97 11.65 43.92
C ASN A 404 7.13 12.13 42.72
N GLY A 405 6.66 11.19 41.91
CA GLY A 405 5.89 11.41 40.69
C GLY A 405 4.37 11.30 40.89
N THR A 406 3.90 11.05 42.12
CA THR A 406 2.49 10.79 42.43
C THR A 406 1.53 11.74 41.73
N GLY A 407 0.64 11.17 40.90
CA GLY A 407 -0.36 11.92 40.13
C GLY A 407 0.17 12.62 38.87
N GLY A 408 1.32 12.19 38.33
CA GLY A 408 2.01 12.85 37.22
C GLY A 408 2.77 14.10 37.68
N GLY A 409 3.21 14.11 38.95
CA GLY A 409 4.02 15.16 39.57
C GLY A 409 5.51 14.96 39.35
N GLY A 410 6.34 15.80 39.99
CA GLY A 410 7.80 15.74 39.85
C GLY A 410 8.51 16.37 41.04
N THR A 411 8.12 15.98 42.25
CA THR A 411 8.60 16.60 43.49
C THR A 411 9.86 15.89 43.98
N VAL A 412 11.02 16.53 43.82
CA VAL A 412 12.28 16.05 44.42
C VAL A 412 12.14 15.98 45.95
N TYR A 413 12.26 14.79 46.54
CA TYR A 413 12.19 14.59 47.99
C TYR A 413 13.57 14.38 48.63
N GLN A 414 14.53 13.84 47.88
CA GLN A 414 15.92 13.61 48.31
C GLN A 414 16.87 14.15 47.23
N SER A 415 18.01 14.69 47.65
CA SER A 415 19.10 15.09 46.74
C SER A 415 20.44 14.69 47.34
N ILE A 416 21.15 13.82 46.65
CA ILE A 416 22.41 13.19 47.06
C ILE A 416 23.52 13.79 46.21
N ALA A 417 24.36 14.64 46.81
CA ALA A 417 25.54 15.17 46.12
C ALA A 417 26.60 14.07 45.99
N LEU A 418 27.07 13.82 44.77
CA LEU A 418 28.08 12.78 44.53
C LEU A 418 29.48 13.25 44.97
N PRO A 419 30.34 12.35 45.47
CA PRO A 419 31.65 12.72 45.98
C PRO A 419 32.60 13.17 44.88
N ALA A 420 33.72 13.80 45.24
CA ALA A 420 34.76 14.21 44.30
C ALA A 420 35.65 13.03 43.83
N VAL A 421 35.01 12.02 43.24
CA VAL A 421 35.62 10.81 42.67
C VAL A 421 35.76 10.98 41.14
N THR A 422 36.71 10.25 40.54
CA THR A 422 36.88 10.16 39.09
C THR A 422 36.55 8.75 38.62
N LEU A 423 35.50 8.60 37.83
CA LEU A 423 35.05 7.35 37.26
C LEU A 423 35.71 7.12 35.88
N PRO A 424 36.42 6.01 35.64
CA PRO A 424 37.05 5.74 34.34
C PRO A 424 35.99 5.45 33.26
N PRO A 425 36.33 5.48 31.96
CA PRO A 425 35.50 4.91 30.90
C PRO A 425 35.10 3.47 31.23
N GLY A 426 33.82 3.14 31.08
CA GLY A 426 33.29 1.80 31.43
C GLY A 426 33.31 1.46 32.92
N GLY A 427 33.47 2.46 33.79
CA GLY A 427 33.35 2.29 35.25
C GLY A 427 31.92 2.45 35.74
N TYR A 428 31.62 1.76 36.84
CA TYR A 428 30.36 1.78 37.59
C TYR A 428 30.54 2.57 38.89
N PHE A 429 29.48 3.24 39.37
CA PHE A 429 29.47 3.92 40.67
C PHE A 429 28.14 3.68 41.38
N VAL A 430 28.16 2.95 42.49
CA VAL A 430 26.95 2.50 43.20
C VAL A 430 26.64 3.42 44.39
N VAL A 431 25.44 4.00 44.41
CA VAL A 431 24.87 4.75 45.53
C VAL A 431 23.83 3.88 46.23
N ALA A 432 24.09 3.43 47.45
CA ALA A 432 23.27 2.46 48.18
C ALA A 432 22.71 3.03 49.50
N GLY A 433 21.55 2.52 49.93
CA GLY A 433 20.98 2.80 51.25
C GLY A 433 21.75 2.13 52.40
N ASP A 434 22.12 0.86 52.24
CA ASP A 434 22.93 0.11 53.20
C ASP A 434 24.08 -0.61 52.48
N ALA A 435 25.29 -0.02 52.55
CA ALA A 435 26.52 -0.61 52.01
C ALA A 435 26.98 -1.90 52.71
N SER A 436 26.30 -2.35 53.77
CA SER A 436 26.49 -3.69 54.35
C SER A 436 25.64 -4.78 53.71
N VAL A 437 24.62 -4.40 52.93
CA VAL A 437 23.73 -5.28 52.18
C VAL A 437 24.04 -5.25 50.68
N VAL A 438 24.26 -4.05 50.11
CA VAL A 438 24.52 -3.88 48.67
C VAL A 438 26.00 -4.14 48.34
N PRO A 439 26.33 -5.12 47.47
CA PRO A 439 27.70 -5.34 47.00
C PRO A 439 28.29 -4.13 46.28
N GLU A 440 29.61 -3.95 46.37
CA GLU A 440 30.38 -2.91 45.65
C GLU A 440 29.84 -1.46 45.81
N ALA A 441 29.10 -1.16 46.88
CA ALA A 441 28.59 0.17 47.19
C ALA A 441 29.74 1.20 47.38
N ASP A 442 29.85 2.17 46.47
CA ASP A 442 30.83 3.26 46.54
C ASP A 442 30.40 4.40 47.47
N LEU A 443 29.08 4.64 47.59
CA LEU A 443 28.50 5.70 48.40
C LEU A 443 27.29 5.18 49.21
N ASP A 444 27.50 5.09 50.52
CA ASP A 444 26.51 4.75 51.55
C ASP A 444 25.71 6.01 51.95
N VAL A 445 24.37 5.97 51.87
CA VAL A 445 23.49 7.11 52.18
C VAL A 445 22.28 6.74 53.05
N SER A 446 21.91 7.62 53.98
CA SER A 446 20.76 7.39 54.85
C SER A 446 19.41 7.73 54.18
N PRO A 447 18.31 7.02 54.48
CA PRO A 447 18.21 5.92 55.44
C PRO A 447 18.66 4.56 54.88
N ASP A 448 19.09 3.69 55.78
CA ASP A 448 19.48 2.29 55.55
C ASP A 448 18.30 1.41 55.01
N THR A 449 17.06 1.92 55.07
CA THR A 449 15.85 1.26 54.53
C THR A 449 14.82 2.27 54.04
N ASN A 450 14.09 1.92 52.97
CA ASN A 450 13.08 2.76 52.30
C ASN A 450 13.69 4.13 51.89
N LEU A 451 14.85 4.09 51.24
CA LEU A 451 15.60 5.23 50.71
C LEU A 451 14.91 5.83 49.48
N ILE A 452 14.52 4.95 48.55
CA ILE A 452 13.83 5.20 47.30
C ILE A 452 12.32 5.03 47.57
N GLN A 453 11.45 5.37 46.61
CA GLN A 453 10.00 5.27 46.76
C GLN A 453 9.41 4.41 45.65
N ASN A 454 8.58 3.46 46.06
CA ASN A 454 7.97 2.41 45.25
C ASN A 454 6.60 2.89 44.73
N GLY A 455 6.51 4.18 44.36
CA GLY A 455 5.27 4.83 43.96
C GLY A 455 5.02 4.73 42.46
N ALA A 456 3.76 4.51 42.08
CA ALA A 456 3.31 4.52 40.69
C ALA A 456 2.72 5.90 40.30
N PRO A 457 3.46 6.80 39.61
CA PRO A 457 4.88 6.73 39.27
C PRO A 457 5.77 7.54 40.22
N ASP A 458 7.05 7.19 40.25
CA ASP A 458 8.16 7.90 40.88
C ASP A 458 9.39 7.83 39.93
N ALA A 459 10.47 8.56 40.24
CA ALA A 459 11.61 8.67 39.34
C ALA A 459 12.97 8.94 40.04
N VAL A 460 14.05 8.65 39.31
CA VAL A 460 15.43 9.00 39.64
C VAL A 460 15.97 9.95 38.57
N GLY A 461 16.67 11.01 38.96
CA GLY A 461 17.27 11.99 38.04
C GLY A 461 18.73 12.24 38.33
N LEU A 462 19.59 12.11 37.33
CA LEU A 462 20.99 12.53 37.40
C LEU A 462 21.10 13.99 36.96
N VAL A 463 21.64 14.85 37.82
CA VAL A 463 21.70 16.30 37.60
C VAL A 463 23.14 16.79 37.66
N ARG A 464 23.61 17.51 36.64
CA ARG A 464 24.92 18.19 36.64
C ARG A 464 24.74 19.69 36.63
N SER A 465 25.31 20.40 37.62
CA SER A 465 25.23 21.87 37.71
C SER A 465 23.81 22.48 37.56
N GLY A 466 22.78 21.73 37.99
CA GLY A 466 21.37 22.15 37.90
C GLY A 466 20.66 21.82 36.57
N ILE A 467 21.31 21.09 35.66
CA ILE A 467 20.71 20.54 34.43
C ILE A 467 20.56 19.03 34.57
N VAL A 468 19.38 18.48 34.27
CA VAL A 468 19.19 17.02 34.18
C VAL A 468 19.98 16.49 32.99
N VAL A 469 20.75 15.43 33.20
CA VAL A 469 21.60 14.80 32.17
C VAL A 469 21.13 13.39 31.78
N ASP A 470 20.35 12.75 32.65
CA ASP A 470 19.67 11.46 32.48
C ASP A 470 18.55 11.41 33.52
N ALA A 471 17.40 10.83 33.19
CA ALA A 471 16.33 10.55 34.15
C ALA A 471 15.64 9.21 33.87
N LEU A 472 15.21 8.51 34.92
CA LEU A 472 14.48 7.25 34.87
C LEU A 472 13.17 7.37 35.64
N SER A 473 12.04 7.31 34.94
CA SER A 473 10.70 7.15 35.54
C SER A 473 10.31 5.67 35.55
N TYR A 474 9.61 5.21 36.58
CA TYR A 474 9.14 3.82 36.71
C TYR A 474 7.69 3.76 37.21
N GLU A 475 7.02 2.62 36.96
CA GLU A 475 5.59 2.38 37.20
C GLU A 475 4.62 3.41 36.59
N GLY A 476 5.10 4.18 35.60
CA GLY A 476 4.37 5.22 34.90
C GLY A 476 5.20 6.48 34.68
N ASP A 477 4.54 7.61 34.44
CA ASP A 477 5.18 8.84 33.97
C ASP A 477 5.20 9.93 35.05
N ALA A 478 6.39 10.21 35.59
CA ALA A 478 6.66 11.45 36.32
C ALA A 478 6.61 12.67 35.39
N ALA A 479 6.53 13.87 35.96
CA ALA A 479 6.56 15.11 35.19
C ALA A 479 7.94 15.36 34.58
N PHE A 480 7.97 15.84 33.32
CA PHE A 480 9.19 16.38 32.71
C PHE A 480 9.86 17.41 33.65
N PRO A 481 11.19 17.34 33.87
CA PRO A 481 12.19 16.58 33.12
C PRO A 481 12.53 15.17 33.66
N TRP A 482 11.72 14.58 34.53
CA TRP A 482 12.04 13.32 35.23
C TRP A 482 11.63 12.05 34.48
N VAL A 483 11.31 12.17 33.19
CA VAL A 483 10.94 11.07 32.31
C VAL A 483 11.45 11.38 30.90
N GLU A 484 12.02 10.38 30.23
CA GLU A 484 12.61 10.58 28.90
C GLU A 484 11.66 10.19 27.76
N THR A 485 10.68 9.32 28.03
CA THR A 485 9.48 9.13 27.18
C THR A 485 8.30 8.68 28.03
N THR A 486 8.40 7.46 28.57
CA THR A 486 7.44 6.86 29.50
C THR A 486 8.15 5.88 30.42
N GLY A 487 7.71 5.82 31.68
CA GLY A 487 8.12 4.79 32.65
C GLY A 487 7.08 3.68 32.81
N VAL A 488 6.01 3.67 31.99
CA VAL A 488 4.99 2.62 32.02
C VAL A 488 5.61 1.28 31.63
N GLY A 489 5.41 0.26 32.48
CA GLY A 489 5.89 -1.10 32.24
C GLY A 489 7.29 -1.38 32.78
N LEU A 490 8.03 -0.35 33.24
CA LEU A 490 9.22 -0.53 34.06
C LEU A 490 8.77 -0.77 35.51
N VAL A 491 9.05 -1.97 36.01
CA VAL A 491 8.65 -2.43 37.34
C VAL A 491 9.79 -3.25 37.93
N ASP A 492 10.14 -2.95 39.17
CA ASP A 492 10.92 -3.83 40.04
C ASP A 492 9.90 -4.63 40.89
N ASP A 493 9.77 -5.94 40.66
CA ASP A 493 8.72 -6.75 41.28
C ASP A 493 9.12 -7.15 42.70
N ALA A 494 8.48 -6.55 43.71
CA ALA A 494 8.64 -6.87 45.13
C ALA A 494 8.48 -8.37 45.51
N SER A 495 8.01 -9.23 44.61
CA SER A 495 8.01 -10.69 44.81
C SER A 495 9.30 -11.41 44.38
N VAL A 496 10.24 -10.70 43.73
CA VAL A 496 11.48 -11.20 43.15
C VAL A 496 12.70 -10.57 43.84
N ALA A 497 13.21 -11.25 44.87
CA ALA A 497 14.29 -10.75 45.75
C ALA A 497 15.61 -10.32 45.07
N ASP A 498 15.83 -10.76 43.83
CA ASP A 498 17.08 -10.64 43.08
C ASP A 498 16.84 -9.89 41.75
N GLN A 499 15.92 -8.93 41.77
CA GLN A 499 15.58 -8.05 40.64
C GLN A 499 16.10 -6.62 40.86
N ALA A 500 16.20 -5.89 39.75
CA ALA A 500 16.36 -4.45 39.61
C ALA A 500 15.83 -4.05 38.21
N ILE A 501 15.60 -2.76 37.95
CA ILE A 501 15.45 -2.22 36.59
C ILE A 501 16.79 -1.68 36.08
N ALA A 502 17.29 -2.20 34.95
CA ALA A 502 18.66 -1.91 34.50
C ALA A 502 18.80 -1.72 32.98
N ARG A 503 19.72 -0.84 32.57
CA ARG A 503 20.08 -0.59 31.16
C ARG A 503 20.78 -1.81 30.56
N PHE A 504 20.54 -2.10 29.28
CA PHE A 504 21.31 -3.13 28.59
C PHE A 504 21.39 -2.90 27.07
N LEU A 505 22.58 -2.74 26.46
CA LEU A 505 23.94 -2.75 27.03
C LEU A 505 24.16 -1.69 28.12
N ASP A 506 25.18 -1.88 28.96
CA ASP A 506 25.58 -0.87 29.96
C ASP A 506 25.79 0.50 29.28
N GLY A 507 25.13 1.51 29.83
CA GLY A 507 25.17 2.87 29.30
C GLY A 507 24.48 3.12 27.96
N ALA A 508 23.73 2.15 27.41
CA ALA A 508 22.88 2.37 26.25
C ALA A 508 21.74 3.31 26.64
N ASP A 509 21.78 4.52 26.07
CA ASP A 509 20.84 5.59 26.39
C ASP A 509 20.39 6.25 25.10
N THR A 510 19.13 5.98 24.74
CA THR A 510 18.41 6.54 23.59
C THR A 510 17.54 7.73 23.97
N ASN A 511 17.61 8.18 25.25
CA ASN A 511 16.70 9.12 25.89
C ASN A 511 15.25 8.58 25.85
N ALA A 512 15.05 7.32 26.26
CA ALA A 512 13.72 6.72 26.34
C ALA A 512 13.67 5.57 27.38
N ASN A 513 12.99 5.77 28.51
CA ASN A 513 13.14 4.86 29.66
C ASN A 513 12.67 3.42 29.38
N ALA A 514 11.43 3.22 28.91
CA ALA A 514 10.87 1.91 28.57
C ALA A 514 11.57 1.19 27.39
N VAL A 515 12.65 1.76 26.87
CA VAL A 515 13.46 1.27 25.76
C VAL A 515 14.80 0.78 26.25
N ASP A 516 15.42 1.62 27.08
CA ASP A 516 16.78 1.45 27.55
C ASP A 516 16.83 0.49 28.74
N PHE A 517 15.80 0.49 29.60
CA PHE A 517 15.69 -0.29 30.82
C PHE A 517 14.74 -1.50 30.67
N ASP A 518 15.03 -2.57 31.41
CA ASP A 518 14.13 -3.73 31.60
C ASP A 518 14.42 -4.37 32.97
N ALA A 519 13.50 -5.19 33.46
CA ALA A 519 13.65 -5.91 34.74
C ALA A 519 14.68 -7.04 34.62
N ARG A 520 15.71 -7.03 35.47
CA ARG A 520 16.94 -7.85 35.35
C ARG A 520 17.40 -8.40 36.68
N THR A 521 18.27 -9.41 36.65
CA THR A 521 19.00 -9.84 37.86
C THR A 521 19.98 -8.75 38.26
N LYS A 522 19.94 -8.34 39.53
CA LYS A 522 20.72 -7.20 39.98
C LYS A 522 22.23 -7.43 40.03
N THR A 523 23.00 -6.42 39.64
CA THR A 523 24.45 -6.54 39.44
C THR A 523 25.26 -5.31 39.88
N PRO A 524 25.04 -4.76 41.10
CA PRO A 524 25.71 -3.54 41.53
C PRO A 524 27.25 -3.67 41.47
N GLY A 525 27.88 -2.69 40.81
CA GLY A 525 29.33 -2.60 40.61
C GLY A 525 29.87 -3.48 39.49
N ALA A 526 29.00 -4.12 38.71
CA ALA A 526 29.35 -5.03 37.63
C ALA A 526 28.54 -4.72 36.35
N SER A 527 29.07 -5.15 35.20
CA SER A 527 28.33 -5.10 33.93
C SER A 527 27.03 -5.86 34.05
N ASN A 528 25.92 -5.25 33.63
CA ASN A 528 24.57 -5.78 33.79
C ASN A 528 24.47 -7.20 33.22
N THR A 529 24.52 -8.21 34.11
CA THR A 529 24.81 -9.56 33.66
C THR A 529 23.59 -10.20 33.02
N GLY A 530 23.85 -10.85 31.89
CA GLY A 530 22.81 -11.21 30.95
C GLY A 530 22.93 -10.35 29.71
N ARG A 531 23.75 -10.86 28.75
CA ARG A 531 23.33 -10.85 27.35
C ARG A 531 21.99 -11.56 27.25
N THR A 532 20.94 -10.84 27.60
CA THR A 532 19.66 -11.02 26.97
C THR A 532 19.72 -10.18 25.70
N GLU A 533 20.36 -10.80 24.70
CA GLU A 533 20.06 -10.49 23.29
C GLU A 533 18.55 -10.34 23.21
N ARG A 534 18.07 -9.15 22.85
CA ARG A 534 16.64 -8.84 22.97
C ARG A 534 15.87 -9.74 22.04
N LEU A 535 15.26 -10.80 22.60
CA LEU A 535 14.49 -11.78 21.86
C LEU A 535 13.10 -11.19 21.66
N LEU A 536 12.85 -10.70 20.46
CA LEU A 536 11.53 -10.27 20.05
C LEU A 536 10.76 -11.46 19.48
N ALA A 537 9.44 -11.43 19.62
CA ALA A 537 8.55 -12.42 19.05
C ALA A 537 7.34 -11.77 18.39
N ALA A 538 6.91 -12.34 17.26
CA ALA A 538 5.79 -11.87 16.45
C ALA A 538 4.48 -12.55 16.88
N GLY A 539 3.46 -11.79 17.25
CA GLY A 539 2.16 -12.31 17.63
C GLY A 539 1.39 -12.88 16.43
N ALA A 540 1.04 -14.16 16.51
CA ALA A 540 0.43 -14.90 15.39
C ALA A 540 -0.96 -14.40 14.99
N LEU A 541 -1.31 -14.61 13.72
CA LEU A 541 -2.68 -14.42 13.21
C LEU A 541 -3.64 -15.36 13.95
N GLY A 542 -4.74 -14.80 14.45
CA GLY A 542 -5.74 -15.51 15.26
C GLY A 542 -5.33 -15.74 16.72
N SER A 543 -4.20 -15.20 17.20
CA SER A 543 -3.79 -15.36 18.59
C SER A 543 -4.78 -14.67 19.54
N ALA A 544 -5.26 -15.41 20.55
CA ALA A 544 -6.27 -14.92 21.49
C ALA A 544 -5.78 -13.75 22.37
N THR A 545 -4.47 -13.57 22.48
CA THR A 545 -3.80 -12.46 23.16
C THR A 545 -2.60 -12.03 22.32
N GLY A 546 -2.64 -10.81 21.76
CA GLY A 546 -1.51 -10.23 21.04
C GLY A 546 -1.42 -10.53 19.54
N GLU A 547 -2.53 -10.86 18.85
CA GLU A 547 -2.56 -10.89 17.37
C GLU A 547 -2.00 -9.58 16.78
N GLY A 548 -0.94 -9.67 15.98
CA GLY A 548 -0.31 -8.50 15.37
C GLY A 548 0.56 -7.66 16.32
N HIS A 549 0.83 -8.13 17.55
CA HIS A 549 1.73 -7.47 18.49
C HIS A 549 3.19 -7.93 18.30
N VAL A 550 4.15 -7.13 18.78
CA VAL A 550 5.49 -7.64 19.11
C VAL A 550 5.58 -7.85 20.62
N LEU A 551 6.23 -8.94 21.00
CA LEU A 551 6.51 -9.32 22.37
C LEU A 551 8.02 -9.22 22.60
N GLN A 552 8.45 -8.68 23.74
CA GLN A 552 9.82 -8.80 24.25
C GLN A 552 9.88 -9.99 25.19
N LEU A 553 10.70 -10.98 24.87
CA LEU A 553 10.82 -12.23 25.63
C LEU A 553 12.16 -12.29 26.38
N SER A 554 12.13 -12.88 27.58
CA SER A 554 13.32 -13.33 28.30
C SER A 554 14.03 -14.46 27.52
N PRO A 555 15.29 -14.30 27.08
CA PRO A 555 16.05 -15.33 26.38
C PRO A 555 16.41 -16.57 27.20
N SER A 556 16.22 -16.53 28.53
CA SER A 556 16.44 -17.66 29.44
C SER A 556 15.16 -18.39 29.85
N GLU A 557 14.01 -17.70 29.89
CA GLU A 557 12.74 -18.24 30.39
C GLU A 557 11.55 -18.13 29.42
N ALA A 558 11.75 -17.52 28.25
CA ALA A 558 10.73 -17.15 27.26
C ALA A 558 9.60 -16.20 27.74
N ARG A 559 9.49 -15.90 29.04
CA ARG A 559 8.49 -14.97 29.61
C ARG A 559 8.47 -13.66 28.84
N GLY A 560 7.29 -13.19 28.46
CA GLY A 560 7.11 -12.05 27.57
C GLY A 560 6.40 -10.86 28.20
N ILE A 561 6.73 -9.67 27.69
CA ILE A 561 5.97 -8.43 27.84
C ILE A 561 5.53 -8.01 26.44
N SER A 562 4.30 -7.51 26.29
CA SER A 562 3.84 -6.99 24.99
C SER A 562 4.25 -5.53 24.82
N LEU A 563 4.94 -5.22 23.72
CA LEU A 563 5.35 -3.86 23.36
C LEU A 563 4.22 -3.07 22.69
N GLY A 564 3.14 -3.75 22.28
CA GLY A 564 1.96 -3.16 21.66
C GLY A 564 1.58 -3.81 20.33
N ALA A 565 0.39 -3.45 19.84
CA ALA A 565 -0.12 -3.87 18.53
C ALA A 565 0.58 -3.08 17.42
N VAL A 566 1.16 -3.80 16.46
CA VAL A 566 1.77 -3.23 15.24
C VAL A 566 0.71 -3.10 14.14
N VAL A 567 -0.11 -4.12 13.99
CA VAL A 567 -1.23 -4.21 13.03
C VAL A 567 -2.48 -4.74 13.75
N SER A 568 -3.66 -4.41 13.24
CA SER A 568 -4.94 -4.77 13.86
C SER A 568 -5.75 -5.75 12.99
N GLY A 569 -5.96 -6.97 13.46
CA GLY A 569 -6.73 -8.01 12.75
C GLY A 569 -5.92 -8.79 11.69
N ASP A 570 -4.61 -8.55 11.62
CA ASP A 570 -3.63 -9.36 10.91
C ASP A 570 -2.59 -9.85 11.93
N GLY A 571 -1.94 -10.98 11.65
CA GLY A 571 -0.79 -11.44 12.45
C GLY A 571 0.50 -10.78 12.01
N LEU A 572 1.57 -10.99 12.78
CA LEU A 572 2.93 -10.86 12.27
C LEU A 572 3.43 -12.25 11.83
N GLY A 573 4.01 -12.32 10.63
CA GLY A 573 4.54 -13.55 10.02
C GLY A 573 5.95 -13.83 10.50
N GLY A 574 6.92 -13.08 9.96
CA GLY A 574 8.33 -13.15 10.37
C GLY A 574 8.88 -11.85 10.93
N LEU A 575 9.99 -11.94 11.65
CA LEU A 575 10.79 -10.83 12.20
C LEU A 575 12.26 -11.00 11.82
N ALA A 576 12.95 -9.90 11.49
CA ALA A 576 14.39 -9.94 11.25
C ALA A 576 15.06 -8.61 11.59
N PHE A 577 16.22 -8.66 12.23
CA PHE A 577 17.11 -7.50 12.37
C PHE A 577 18.10 -7.45 11.20
N ASP A 578 18.25 -6.29 10.55
CA ASP A 578 19.36 -6.07 9.61
C ASP A 578 20.68 -5.73 10.34
N LEU A 579 21.76 -5.60 9.57
CA LEU A 579 23.09 -5.27 10.09
C LEU A 579 23.23 -3.84 10.63
N ASP A 580 22.29 -2.95 10.31
CA ASP A 580 22.19 -1.60 10.86
C ASP A 580 21.33 -1.57 12.15
N GLY A 581 20.89 -2.75 12.64
CA GLY A 581 20.05 -2.89 13.84
C GLY A 581 18.57 -2.58 13.62
N ARG A 582 18.12 -2.44 12.37
CA ARG A 582 16.70 -2.16 12.06
C ARG A 582 15.88 -3.44 12.15
N LEU A 583 14.77 -3.37 12.86
CA LEU A 583 13.79 -4.46 12.92
C LEU A 583 12.85 -4.39 11.73
N PHE A 584 12.77 -5.47 10.96
CA PHE A 584 11.74 -5.71 9.95
C PHE A 584 10.75 -6.74 10.45
N ALA A 585 9.50 -6.61 10.00
CA ALA A 585 8.43 -7.55 10.27
C ALA A 585 7.57 -7.73 9.00
N THR A 586 6.97 -8.90 8.78
CA THR A 586 5.83 -8.99 7.85
C THR A 586 4.51 -8.98 8.60
N SER A 587 3.55 -8.16 8.16
CA SER A 587 2.15 -8.48 8.45
C SER A 587 1.77 -9.76 7.70
N ARG A 588 0.81 -10.53 8.19
CA ARG A 588 0.30 -11.71 7.49
C ARG A 588 -1.22 -11.74 7.64
N SER A 589 -1.90 -11.37 6.55
CA SER A 589 -3.36 -11.30 6.52
C SER A 589 -4.00 -12.65 6.32
N SER A 590 -5.25 -12.79 6.77
CA SER A 590 -6.07 -13.99 6.54
C SER A 590 -6.32 -14.33 5.06
N GLY A 591 -6.02 -13.41 4.14
CA GLY A 591 -6.09 -13.61 2.69
C GLY A 591 -4.83 -14.20 2.04
N GLY A 592 -3.76 -14.44 2.80
CA GLY A 592 -2.47 -14.91 2.25
C GLY A 592 -1.68 -13.81 1.55
N SER A 593 -1.65 -12.61 2.14
CA SER A 593 -0.89 -11.47 1.66
C SER A 593 -0.17 -10.80 2.84
N SER A 594 1.09 -10.41 2.62
CA SER A 594 1.96 -9.78 3.61
C SER A 594 2.46 -8.42 3.18
N ASP A 595 2.41 -7.44 4.08
CA ASP A 595 3.14 -6.18 3.92
C ASP A 595 4.46 -6.24 4.68
N LEU A 596 5.54 -5.72 4.08
CA LEU A 596 6.81 -5.57 4.79
C LEU A 596 6.79 -4.27 5.58
N LEU A 597 6.93 -4.40 6.89
CA LEU A 597 7.02 -3.33 7.86
C LEU A 597 8.46 -3.22 8.34
N ALA A 598 8.87 -2.00 8.68
CA ALA A 598 10.01 -1.79 9.55
C ALA A 598 9.52 -1.14 10.83
N LEU A 599 9.94 -1.77 11.91
CA LEU A 599 9.54 -1.43 13.25
C LEU A 599 10.72 -0.76 13.94
N SER A 600 10.36 0.04 14.91
CA SER A 600 11.28 0.49 15.93
C SER A 600 11.79 -0.75 16.66
N PRO A 601 13.10 -1.05 16.66
CA PRO A 601 13.67 -2.16 17.44
C PRO A 601 13.54 -1.95 18.96
N ILE A 602 12.98 -0.81 19.33
CA ILE A 602 13.00 -0.10 20.59
C ILE A 602 11.64 -0.24 21.31
N ASP A 603 10.55 0.12 20.63
CA ASP A 603 9.17 0.13 21.16
C ASP A 603 8.17 -0.61 20.24
N ALA A 604 8.68 -1.34 19.24
CA ALA A 604 7.93 -2.01 18.17
C ALA A 604 6.98 -1.13 17.33
N SER A 605 6.92 0.18 17.56
CA SER A 605 6.09 1.08 16.77
C SER A 605 6.53 1.08 15.29
N VAL A 606 5.57 1.16 14.37
CA VAL A 606 5.87 1.21 12.93
C VAL A 606 6.71 2.46 12.62
N VAL A 607 7.95 2.26 12.15
CA VAL A 607 8.84 3.32 11.67
C VAL A 607 8.64 3.54 10.18
N PHE A 608 8.21 2.53 9.42
CA PHE A 608 7.62 2.64 8.09
C PHE A 608 6.94 1.33 7.64
N ALA A 609 6.00 1.42 6.71
CA ALA A 609 5.49 0.29 5.94
C ALA A 609 5.95 0.42 4.48
N LEU A 610 6.67 -0.58 3.96
CA LEU A 610 7.06 -0.67 2.55
C LEU A 610 5.92 -1.14 1.65
N GLY A 611 4.81 -1.58 2.24
CA GLY A 611 3.64 -2.12 1.54
C GLY A 611 3.80 -3.60 1.19
N THR A 612 2.90 -4.08 0.33
CA THR A 612 2.74 -5.51 0.04
C THR A 612 3.96 -6.11 -0.63
N VAL A 613 4.47 -7.20 -0.05
CA VAL A 613 5.56 -7.99 -0.62
C VAL A 613 5.07 -8.64 -1.91
N THR A 614 5.73 -8.36 -3.03
CA THR A 614 5.28 -8.85 -4.35
C THR A 614 6.40 -9.48 -5.17
N ALA A 615 6.12 -10.61 -5.82
CA ALA A 615 6.94 -11.15 -6.91
C ALA A 615 6.21 -10.96 -8.25
N GLY A 616 6.82 -10.20 -9.17
CA GLY A 616 6.19 -9.91 -10.48
C GLY A 616 4.82 -9.20 -10.38
N GLY A 617 4.57 -8.47 -9.29
CA GLY A 617 3.28 -7.83 -9.00
C GLY A 617 2.24 -8.74 -8.32
N THR A 618 2.56 -10.01 -8.07
CA THR A 618 1.69 -10.92 -7.31
C THR A 618 2.00 -10.79 -5.81
N PRO A 619 1.01 -10.50 -4.94
CA PRO A 619 1.19 -10.51 -3.49
C PRO A 619 1.68 -11.87 -2.98
N LEU A 620 2.51 -11.85 -1.93
CA LEU A 620 3.10 -13.04 -1.32
C LEU A 620 2.62 -13.23 0.11
N ASP A 621 2.39 -14.49 0.49
CA ASP A 621 2.13 -14.90 1.86
C ASP A 621 3.48 -15.22 2.54
N VAL A 622 4.05 -14.24 3.26
CA VAL A 622 5.36 -14.41 3.89
C VAL A 622 5.21 -15.03 5.26
N ALA A 623 5.65 -16.28 5.37
CA ALA A 623 5.61 -17.04 6.61
C ALA A 623 6.70 -16.62 7.59
N ASP A 624 7.92 -16.35 7.10
CA ASP A 624 9.02 -15.92 7.96
C ASP A 624 10.09 -15.08 7.20
N LEU A 625 10.93 -14.34 7.94
CA LEU A 625 11.99 -13.44 7.50
C LEU A 625 13.34 -13.82 8.13
N ALA A 626 14.45 -13.60 7.41
CA ALA A 626 15.78 -13.63 8.00
C ALA A 626 16.75 -12.73 7.25
N ALA A 627 17.47 -11.85 7.95
CA ALA A 627 18.53 -11.04 7.33
C ALA A 627 19.86 -11.81 7.33
N ARG A 628 20.63 -11.69 6.24
CA ARG A 628 21.93 -12.34 6.12
C ARG A 628 23.03 -11.56 6.89
N PRO A 629 23.89 -12.21 7.71
CA PRO A 629 24.84 -11.50 8.61
C PRO A 629 26.06 -10.83 7.96
N ASP A 630 26.24 -10.86 6.65
CA ASP A 630 27.40 -10.26 5.95
C ASP A 630 27.03 -9.07 5.04
N ASP A 631 25.83 -9.07 4.46
CA ASP A 631 25.33 -8.01 3.56
C ASP A 631 23.97 -7.43 3.95
N GLY A 632 23.29 -7.98 4.96
CA GLY A 632 21.98 -7.51 5.43
C GLY A 632 20.83 -7.81 4.46
N VAL A 633 21.05 -8.62 3.42
CA VAL A 633 19.98 -8.99 2.47
C VAL A 633 18.90 -9.77 3.21
N LEU A 634 17.66 -9.28 3.11
CA LEU A 634 16.49 -9.90 3.72
C LEU A 634 16.02 -11.09 2.87
N PHE A 635 15.98 -12.26 3.48
CA PHE A 635 15.35 -13.46 2.94
C PHE A 635 13.94 -13.61 3.49
N ALA A 636 13.06 -14.25 2.73
CA ALA A 636 11.74 -14.63 3.19
C ALA A 636 11.37 -16.05 2.75
N LEU A 637 10.68 -16.77 3.63
CA LEU A 637 9.92 -17.98 3.28
C LEU A 637 8.51 -17.59 2.85
N VAL A 638 8.14 -18.04 1.67
CA VAL A 638 6.79 -17.82 1.12
C VAL A 638 6.02 -19.13 1.19
N ASP A 639 4.82 -19.05 1.76
CA ASP A 639 3.86 -20.14 1.84
C ASP A 639 3.00 -20.13 0.56
N ASP A 640 3.16 -21.14 -0.30
CA ASP A 640 2.32 -21.30 -1.49
C ASP A 640 1.16 -22.28 -1.22
N GLY A 641 0.92 -22.60 0.05
CA GLY A 641 -0.07 -23.56 0.52
C GLY A 641 0.46 -24.99 0.65
N PRO A 642 -0.40 -25.96 0.98
CA PRO A 642 0.03 -27.29 1.40
C PRO A 642 0.88 -28.04 0.35
N GLY A 643 2.12 -28.35 0.71
CA GLY A 643 3.11 -29.01 -0.14
C GLY A 643 3.86 -28.08 -1.11
N ALA A 644 3.69 -26.76 -1.00
CA ALA A 644 4.34 -25.77 -1.85
C ALA A 644 4.88 -24.58 -1.04
N GLY A 645 6.05 -24.09 -1.43
CA GLY A 645 6.66 -22.91 -0.84
C GLY A 645 8.00 -22.62 -1.50
N ARG A 646 8.51 -21.40 -1.33
CA ARG A 646 9.75 -20.94 -1.97
C ARG A 646 10.55 -20.03 -1.05
N LEU A 647 11.85 -19.94 -1.35
CA LEU A 647 12.76 -18.96 -0.77
C LEU A 647 12.91 -17.79 -1.74
N VAL A 648 12.80 -16.57 -1.22
CA VAL A 648 12.97 -15.32 -1.98
C VAL A 648 13.95 -14.39 -1.25
N HIS A 649 14.60 -13.48 -1.98
CA HIS A 649 15.11 -12.23 -1.39
C HIS A 649 13.98 -11.19 -1.42
N VAL A 650 13.89 -10.34 -0.40
CA VAL A 650 12.99 -9.18 -0.38
C VAL A 650 13.81 -7.89 -0.33
N SER A 651 13.50 -6.95 -1.22
CA SER A 651 14.09 -5.62 -1.22
C SER A 651 13.52 -4.77 -0.08
N THR A 652 14.39 -4.31 0.82
CA THR A 652 14.04 -3.39 1.92
C THR A 652 13.84 -1.94 1.46
N ALA A 653 13.93 -1.66 0.17
CA ALA A 653 13.65 -0.34 -0.41
C ALA A 653 12.21 -0.20 -0.93
N ASP A 654 11.58 -1.30 -1.38
CA ASP A 654 10.32 -1.26 -2.12
C ASP A 654 9.46 -2.54 -2.00
N GLY A 655 9.79 -3.47 -1.11
CA GLY A 655 9.04 -4.71 -0.88
C GLY A 655 9.09 -5.72 -2.04
N ARG A 656 9.84 -5.45 -3.12
CA ARG A 656 9.90 -6.37 -4.27
C ARG A 656 10.70 -7.62 -3.94
N ALA A 657 10.09 -8.77 -4.21
CA ALA A 657 10.68 -10.07 -3.98
C ALA A 657 11.26 -10.68 -5.27
N THR A 658 12.44 -11.31 -5.15
CA THR A 658 13.09 -12.08 -6.22
C THR A 658 13.19 -13.54 -5.81
N GLU A 659 12.62 -14.44 -6.62
CA GLU A 659 12.65 -15.88 -6.36
C GLU A 659 14.04 -16.48 -6.51
N LEU A 660 14.41 -17.35 -5.56
CA LEU A 660 15.65 -18.14 -5.58
C LEU A 660 15.38 -19.60 -5.94
N GLY A 661 14.29 -20.16 -5.42
CA GLY A 661 13.83 -21.50 -5.77
C GLY A 661 12.74 -22.05 -4.84
N ALA A 662 12.03 -23.06 -5.32
CA ALA A 662 11.01 -23.79 -4.58
C ALA A 662 11.63 -24.80 -3.59
N LEU A 663 10.95 -25.01 -2.46
CA LEU A 663 11.34 -25.95 -1.41
C LEU A 663 10.72 -27.34 -1.63
N PRO A 664 11.47 -28.43 -1.37
CA PRO A 664 10.96 -29.81 -1.50
C PRO A 664 10.15 -30.22 -0.26
N LEU A 665 8.95 -29.64 -0.14
CA LEU A 665 7.97 -29.98 0.88
C LEU A 665 7.21 -31.26 0.53
N ALA A 666 6.89 -32.06 1.54
CA ALA A 666 6.02 -33.22 1.39
C ALA A 666 4.53 -32.82 1.34
N ALA A 667 3.67 -33.72 0.86
CA ALA A 667 2.23 -33.48 0.85
C ALA A 667 1.70 -33.31 2.28
N GLY A 668 1.18 -32.12 2.60
CA GLY A 668 0.74 -31.76 3.96
C GLY A 668 1.82 -31.12 4.84
N GLU A 669 3.02 -30.87 4.32
CA GLU A 669 3.95 -29.90 4.92
C GLU A 669 3.66 -28.49 4.39
N SER A 670 4.01 -27.47 5.16
CA SER A 670 4.08 -26.06 4.74
C SER A 670 5.42 -25.49 5.20
N VAL A 671 5.74 -24.25 4.82
CA VAL A 671 6.90 -23.56 5.39
C VAL A 671 6.68 -23.27 6.88
N GLY A 672 7.75 -23.41 7.67
CA GLY A 672 7.85 -22.90 9.03
C GLY A 672 8.77 -21.69 9.04
N GLY A 673 9.71 -21.66 9.99
CA GLY A 673 10.59 -20.52 10.22
C GLY A 673 11.90 -20.53 9.44
N LEU A 674 12.66 -19.44 9.52
CA LEU A 674 13.89 -19.16 8.75
C LEU A 674 14.92 -18.42 9.62
N ALA A 675 16.17 -18.88 9.65
CA ALA A 675 17.23 -18.19 10.41
C ALA A 675 18.62 -18.35 9.79
N PHE A 676 19.45 -17.32 9.94
CA PHE A 676 20.88 -17.40 9.65
C PHE A 676 21.70 -17.61 10.93
N THR A 677 22.68 -18.52 10.87
CA THR A 677 23.75 -18.51 11.88
C THR A 677 24.72 -17.35 11.66
N PRO A 678 25.49 -16.94 12.69
CA PRO A 678 26.57 -15.96 12.54
C PRO A 678 27.62 -16.30 11.47
N ALA A 679 27.70 -17.58 11.06
CA ALA A 679 28.57 -18.05 9.99
C ALA A 679 27.90 -18.04 8.58
N GLY A 680 26.71 -17.45 8.44
CA GLY A 680 25.98 -17.35 7.18
C GLY A 680 25.27 -18.64 6.72
N VAL A 681 25.13 -19.64 7.59
CA VAL A 681 24.38 -20.87 7.27
C VAL A 681 22.88 -20.61 7.44
N LEU A 682 22.12 -20.78 6.36
CA LEU A 682 20.66 -20.63 6.36
C LEU A 682 19.98 -21.93 6.80
N TYR A 683 19.26 -21.85 7.91
CA TYR A 683 18.33 -22.86 8.39
C TYR A 683 16.89 -22.47 8.09
N ALA A 684 16.04 -23.46 7.84
CA ALA A 684 14.60 -23.30 7.78
C ALA A 684 13.90 -24.46 8.49
N THR A 685 12.70 -24.25 9.05
CA THR A 685 11.83 -25.35 9.49
C THR A 685 10.69 -25.61 8.52
N THR A 686 10.14 -26.82 8.56
CA THR A 686 8.85 -27.14 7.94
C THR A 686 7.76 -27.22 9.00
N ARG A 687 6.57 -26.77 8.64
CA ARG A 687 5.34 -26.95 9.41
C ARG A 687 4.65 -28.23 8.97
N GLY A 688 4.22 -29.06 9.93
CA GLY A 688 3.51 -30.31 9.65
C GLY A 688 3.56 -31.30 10.82
N ALA A 689 2.99 -32.49 10.62
CA ALA A 689 2.89 -33.55 11.65
C ALA A 689 4.23 -34.00 12.25
N VAL A 690 5.33 -33.89 11.50
CA VAL A 690 6.71 -33.95 11.99
C VAL A 690 7.45 -32.80 11.30
N ALA A 691 7.82 -31.78 12.07
CA ALA A 691 8.60 -30.66 11.54
C ALA A 691 10.01 -31.14 11.15
N ARG A 692 10.66 -30.47 10.20
CA ARG A 692 12.03 -30.77 9.77
C ARG A 692 12.88 -29.53 9.82
N LEU A 693 14.12 -29.65 10.30
CA LEU A 693 15.15 -28.62 10.16
C LEU A 693 15.91 -28.86 8.84
N LEU A 694 15.82 -27.90 7.94
CA LEU A 694 16.49 -27.88 6.65
C LEU A 694 17.72 -26.97 6.72
N VAL A 695 18.79 -27.36 6.02
CA VAL A 695 19.89 -26.45 5.68
C VAL A 695 19.73 -26.08 4.21
N LEU A 696 19.60 -24.80 3.90
CA LEU A 696 19.34 -24.30 2.54
C LEU A 696 20.61 -23.67 1.94
N ARG A 697 20.80 -23.85 0.64
CA ARG A 697 21.74 -23.03 -0.13
C ARG A 697 21.07 -21.71 -0.49
N THR A 698 21.71 -20.60 -0.12
CA THR A 698 21.20 -19.23 -0.31
C THR A 698 21.10 -18.76 -1.76
N SER A 699 21.65 -19.50 -2.73
CA SER A 699 21.64 -19.12 -4.15
C SER A 699 20.50 -19.69 -4.98
N ASP A 700 19.90 -20.81 -4.54
CA ASP A 700 18.96 -21.61 -5.34
C ASP A 700 17.96 -22.44 -4.50
N ALA A 701 17.85 -22.15 -3.20
CA ALA A 701 17.01 -22.84 -2.22
C ALA A 701 17.25 -24.37 -2.07
N VAL A 702 18.33 -24.91 -2.65
CA VAL A 702 18.59 -26.36 -2.60
C VAL A 702 18.84 -26.82 -1.16
N VAL A 703 18.08 -27.81 -0.72
CA VAL A 703 18.25 -28.46 0.58
C VAL A 703 19.55 -29.25 0.59
N LEU A 704 20.50 -28.79 1.40
CA LEU A 704 21.81 -29.42 1.62
C LEU A 704 21.76 -30.51 2.70
N ASN A 705 20.88 -30.36 3.69
CA ASN A 705 20.63 -31.32 4.75
C ASN A 705 19.17 -31.18 5.25
N SER A 706 18.61 -32.26 5.79
CA SER A 706 17.23 -32.30 6.32
C SER A 706 17.17 -33.27 7.50
N VAL A 707 16.80 -32.77 8.68
CA VAL A 707 16.73 -33.53 9.92
C VAL A 707 15.30 -33.44 10.50
N PRO A 708 14.63 -34.55 10.85
CA PRO A 708 13.33 -34.47 11.52
C PRO A 708 13.50 -33.91 12.95
N LEU A 709 12.62 -32.99 13.32
CA LEU A 709 12.52 -32.47 14.68
C LEU A 709 11.64 -33.38 15.54
N VAL A 710 11.81 -33.32 16.86
CA VAL A 710 10.84 -33.85 17.84
C VAL A 710 9.61 -32.93 18.02
N LEU A 711 9.50 -31.87 17.21
CA LEU A 711 8.41 -30.90 17.19
C LEU A 711 7.46 -31.20 16.01
N SER A 712 6.20 -30.80 16.17
CA SER A 712 5.21 -30.69 15.10
C SER A 712 4.83 -29.22 14.90
N GLU A 713 4.33 -28.86 13.73
CA GLU A 713 3.75 -27.54 13.46
C GLU A 713 4.69 -26.35 13.80
N SER A 714 6.00 -26.48 13.55
CA SER A 714 6.96 -25.38 13.76
C SER A 714 6.64 -24.20 12.86
N THR A 715 6.58 -22.99 13.42
CA THR A 715 6.17 -21.76 12.73
C THR A 715 7.30 -20.78 12.53
N GLY A 716 8.12 -20.55 13.55
CA GLY A 716 9.21 -19.59 13.53
C GLY A 716 10.53 -20.17 14.01
N LEU A 717 11.63 -19.48 13.66
CA LEU A 717 12.98 -19.94 13.95
C LEU A 717 13.91 -18.75 14.16
N ALA A 718 14.53 -18.65 15.34
CA ALA A 718 15.64 -17.74 15.59
C ALA A 718 16.96 -18.50 15.71
N VAL A 719 18.06 -17.81 15.36
CA VAL A 719 19.40 -18.19 15.80
C VAL A 719 19.97 -17.07 16.66
N ARG A 720 20.48 -17.47 17.83
CA ARG A 720 21.21 -16.63 18.75
C ARG A 720 22.55 -16.13 18.15
N PRO A 721 22.78 -14.80 18.05
CA PRO A 721 24.03 -14.24 17.53
C PRO A 721 25.30 -14.63 18.30
N THR A 722 25.26 -14.79 19.63
CA THR A 722 26.45 -15.10 20.45
C THR A 722 27.05 -16.48 20.24
N ASP A 723 26.22 -17.51 20.15
CA ASP A 723 26.66 -18.93 20.19
C ASP A 723 26.06 -19.81 19.09
N GLY A 724 25.18 -19.27 18.25
CA GLY A 724 24.53 -20.01 17.16
C GLY A 724 23.45 -20.99 17.63
N ALA A 725 22.99 -20.93 18.88
CA ALA A 725 21.89 -21.78 19.35
C ALA A 725 20.58 -21.46 18.62
N LEU A 726 19.84 -22.51 18.24
CA LEU A 726 18.56 -22.41 17.56
C LEU A 726 17.41 -22.37 18.57
N PHE A 727 16.42 -21.53 18.29
CA PHE A 727 15.18 -21.39 19.05
C PHE A 727 14.00 -21.44 18.09
N ALA A 728 12.91 -22.12 18.45
CA ALA A 728 11.77 -22.30 17.57
C ALA A 728 10.45 -22.17 18.33
N THR A 729 9.40 -21.78 17.58
CA THR A 729 8.01 -21.75 18.03
C THR A 729 7.19 -22.81 17.30
N VAL A 730 6.00 -23.09 17.83
CA VAL A 730 5.04 -24.02 17.24
C VAL A 730 3.65 -23.39 17.25
N ALA A 731 2.85 -23.67 16.23
CA ALA A 731 1.52 -23.09 16.07
C ALA A 731 0.58 -23.38 17.26
N ALA A 732 -0.27 -22.41 17.61
CA ALA A 732 -1.25 -22.51 18.70
C ALA A 732 -0.63 -22.88 20.07
N SER A 733 0.52 -22.27 20.37
CA SER A 733 1.25 -22.44 21.63
C SER A 733 1.99 -21.16 22.01
N ASP A 734 2.07 -20.89 23.30
CA ASP A 734 2.89 -19.84 23.91
C ASP A 734 4.31 -20.32 24.29
N VAL A 735 4.69 -21.55 23.90
CA VAL A 735 5.95 -22.18 24.32
C VAL A 735 7.08 -21.97 23.32
N VAL A 736 8.21 -21.44 23.79
CA VAL A 736 9.46 -21.35 23.03
C VAL A 736 10.33 -22.57 23.33
N TRP A 737 10.93 -23.13 22.28
CA TRP A 737 11.78 -24.31 22.33
C TRP A 737 13.21 -23.97 21.95
N ARG A 738 14.18 -24.54 22.67
CA ARG A 738 15.57 -24.60 22.22
C ARG A 738 15.78 -25.85 21.38
N VAL A 739 16.31 -25.69 20.17
CA VAL A 739 16.46 -26.76 19.16
C VAL A 739 17.94 -27.07 18.93
N GLU A 740 18.25 -28.33 18.69
CA GLU A 740 19.57 -28.79 18.26
C GLU A 740 19.57 -29.12 16.76
N THR A 741 20.74 -28.96 16.11
CA THR A 741 20.95 -29.42 14.73
C THR A 741 20.82 -30.94 14.54
N THR A 742 20.71 -31.69 15.64
CA THR A 742 20.43 -33.13 15.71
C THR A 742 18.95 -33.48 15.57
N GLY A 743 18.06 -32.49 15.67
CA GLY A 743 16.61 -32.66 15.70
C GLY A 743 16.00 -32.78 17.10
N ALA A 744 16.83 -32.86 18.15
CA ALA A 744 16.37 -32.76 19.52
C ALA A 744 15.85 -31.35 19.84
N ALA A 745 14.91 -31.24 20.77
CA ALA A 745 14.41 -29.97 21.27
C ALA A 745 14.09 -30.08 22.77
N SER A 746 14.15 -28.94 23.46
CA SER A 746 13.83 -28.80 24.89
C SER A 746 13.05 -27.50 25.11
N VAL A 747 12.14 -27.48 26.07
CA VAL A 747 11.38 -26.27 26.41
C VAL A 747 12.32 -25.23 27.03
N LEU A 748 12.28 -24.00 26.52
CA LEU A 748 12.88 -22.83 27.18
C LEU A 748 11.93 -22.29 28.25
N GLY A 749 10.67 -22.07 27.87
CA GLY A 749 9.60 -21.64 28.74
C GLY A 749 8.37 -21.19 27.94
N ALA A 750 7.48 -20.45 28.57
CA ALA A 750 6.25 -19.94 27.98
C ALA A 750 6.19 -18.40 28.04
N THR A 751 5.64 -17.74 27.02
CA THR A 751 5.57 -16.27 26.96
C THR A 751 4.61 -15.71 28.02
N GLY A 752 3.49 -16.37 28.27
CA GLY A 752 2.43 -15.87 29.15
C GLY A 752 1.64 -14.67 28.62
N VAL A 753 1.95 -14.16 27.42
CA VAL A 753 1.34 -12.95 26.82
C VAL A 753 0.85 -13.12 25.38
N GLY A 754 1.17 -14.22 24.70
CA GLY A 754 0.69 -14.50 23.35
C GLY A 754 1.31 -15.72 22.69
N GLU A 755 0.76 -16.13 21.55
CA GLU A 755 1.29 -17.24 20.74
C GLU A 755 2.26 -16.68 19.69
N PRO A 756 3.58 -16.90 19.82
CA PRO A 756 4.54 -16.35 18.87
C PRO A 756 4.57 -17.15 17.56
N ALA A 757 4.22 -16.49 16.45
CA ALA A 757 4.47 -17.01 15.10
C ALA A 757 5.97 -17.16 14.85
N ASP A 758 6.74 -16.10 15.15
CA ASP A 758 8.18 -16.03 14.90
C ASP A 758 8.98 -15.33 16.01
N LEU A 759 10.32 -15.44 15.96
CA LEU A 759 11.34 -15.00 16.90
C LEU A 759 12.51 -14.31 16.17
N ALA A 760 12.97 -13.17 16.69
CA ALA A 760 14.21 -12.54 16.25
C ALA A 760 15.05 -12.04 17.43
N PHE A 761 16.35 -12.32 17.43
CA PHE A 761 17.29 -11.72 18.38
C PHE A 761 17.83 -10.41 17.83
N ALA A 762 17.82 -9.35 18.66
CA ALA A 762 18.57 -8.14 18.37
C ALA A 762 20.10 -8.42 18.35
N PRO A 763 20.85 -7.77 17.45
CA PRO A 763 22.30 -7.98 17.27
C PRO A 763 23.17 -7.47 18.44
#